data_AF-A0A5J5A5N9-F1
#
_entry.id   AF-A0A5J5A5N9-F1
#
_cell.length_a   1.000
_cell.length_b   1.000
_cell.length_c   1.000
_cell.angle_alpha   90.00
_cell.angle_beta   90.00
_cell.angle_gamma   90.00
#
_symmetry.space_group_name_H-M   'P 1'
#
loop_
_entity.id
_entity.type
_entity.pdbx_description
1 polymer ?
#
loop_
_entity_poly.entity_id
_entity_poly.type
_entity_poly.pdbx_seq_one_letter_code
_entity_poly.pdbx_strand_id
1 'polypeptide(L)'
;MANPWWLLHRIIWCSTLTTLLTIHGMPPPSPVQCNETGCTLYNSYGVWGDRKDCHVPKVIYPTTEEELLLAVANANKNKLKVKVVTKFSHTIPKLACPTQSGNAILLSTEKYNSCVEVDAANLVVTADAGIGLRALIDRVEEAGLSLVAAPYWEGDPLLNAAKVSLGVLGVISKVTLSLEHGFKRSITYNFTDDGDIEDEFMDHAKKHEFADITWYPSRHTAVYRYDDRVPLNTTGDGVNDFIGFQSNSILISKSVRATEKALENARNVNGKCAMAASFVGVKKLNANGLKNNLIFTGYPVVGHQGKMQTSGSCLYSSTTRIDNSCAWDPRINGLFFYESTAIFPAQKFADFIRDVKKLRYIKPDNFCGVDIYNGFLIRFIKASGAFLGQSEDSIVVDFNYYRADEPSTPRLNQDVWEEVEQMAFFKYGAKPHWAKNRNLAFLNVQKKYPNFNKFVAAKRQLDLQNMFSSAWSDEILFGKEAAKEEGCALEGQCICSEDRHCSPDKGYLCQPGLVYKEARVCRGSGRCFANSSATARVTGLSGAAVGYTSAVGGTSRATGFSGATIWSTSVVGTSANGIVTATATATTTANGGNSKVNAIDELGKLVWRIHAFLLLDGVSFRIKTFGSNHTCVREQKNAEANSTWLVKN
;
A
#
# COMPACT_ATOMS: atom_id res chain seq x y z
N MET A 1 -2.28 38.64 -61.47
CA MET A 1 -3.03 39.16 -60.31
C MET A 1 -2.60 38.37 -59.09
N ALA A 2 -1.90 39.02 -58.16
CA ALA A 2 -1.31 38.41 -56.98
C ALA A 2 -2.38 38.17 -55.91
N ASN A 3 -2.40 36.96 -55.32
CA ASN A 3 -3.26 36.63 -54.18
C ASN A 3 -2.39 36.56 -52.91
N PRO A 4 -2.67 37.37 -51.86
CA PRO A 4 -1.76 37.61 -50.76
C PRO A 4 -1.93 36.57 -49.66
N TRP A 5 -1.17 35.48 -49.73
CA TRP A 5 -1.05 34.50 -48.63
C TRP A 5 0.35 34.45 -48.00
N TRP A 6 1.27 35.30 -48.46
CA TRP A 6 2.69 35.29 -48.05
C TRP A 6 3.01 36.13 -46.80
N LEU A 7 2.03 36.81 -46.19
CA LEU A 7 2.24 37.68 -45.03
C LEU A 7 1.67 37.15 -43.70
N LEU A 8 0.94 36.02 -43.71
CA LEU A 8 0.43 35.39 -42.47
C LEU A 8 1.36 34.32 -41.88
N HIS A 9 2.40 33.90 -42.61
CA HIS A 9 3.35 32.88 -42.12
C HIS A 9 4.54 33.44 -41.32
N ARG A 10 4.71 34.77 -41.19
CA ARG A 10 5.86 35.37 -40.50
C ARG A 10 5.56 36.01 -39.13
N ILE A 11 4.32 35.99 -38.66
CA ILE A 11 3.95 36.56 -37.33
C ILE A 11 3.63 35.48 -36.28
N ILE A 12 3.49 34.21 -36.66
CA ILE A 12 3.38 33.08 -35.71
C ILE A 12 4.77 32.45 -35.41
N TRP A 13 5.83 32.98 -36.03
CA TRP A 13 7.21 32.46 -35.93
C TRP A 13 8.17 33.37 -35.16
N CYS A 14 7.67 34.15 -34.18
CA CYS A 14 8.53 35.04 -33.38
C CYS A 14 8.06 35.32 -31.93
N SER A 15 7.34 34.41 -31.27
CA SER A 15 7.02 34.58 -29.84
C SER A 15 6.94 33.29 -29.00
N THR A 16 7.40 32.14 -29.51
CA THR A 16 7.59 30.92 -28.70
C THR A 16 9.07 30.54 -28.57
N LEU A 17 9.94 31.54 -28.49
CA LEU A 17 11.32 31.37 -28.02
C LEU A 17 11.40 31.70 -26.52
N THR A 18 10.66 30.97 -25.68
CA THR A 18 10.85 30.98 -24.24
C THR A 18 10.58 29.57 -23.68
N THR A 19 11.60 29.02 -23.05
CA THR A 19 11.69 27.70 -22.41
C THR A 19 11.45 26.49 -23.33
N LEU A 20 12.51 26.06 -24.01
CA LEU A 20 12.82 24.63 -24.13
C LEU A 20 12.99 24.08 -22.71
N LEU A 21 11.88 23.84 -22.00
CA LEU A 21 11.87 22.83 -20.97
C LEU A 21 12.22 21.55 -21.70
N THR A 22 13.38 20.99 -21.44
CA THR A 22 13.67 19.61 -21.77
C THR A 22 12.66 18.78 -20.97
N ILE A 23 11.57 18.42 -21.63
CA ILE A 23 10.48 17.65 -21.04
C ILE A 23 10.98 16.22 -20.93
N HIS A 24 11.40 15.84 -19.73
CA HIS A 24 11.80 14.48 -19.40
C HIS A 24 10.60 13.74 -18.81
N GLY A 25 10.49 12.45 -19.11
CA GLY A 25 9.53 11.51 -18.54
C GLY A 25 9.69 11.44 -17.03
N MET A 26 8.82 10.68 -16.36
CA MET A 26 8.84 10.57 -14.90
C MET A 26 9.39 9.23 -14.42
N PRO A 27 10.67 8.87 -14.68
CA PRO A 27 11.30 7.81 -13.92
C PRO A 27 11.37 8.25 -12.45
N PRO A 28 11.36 7.30 -11.49
CA PRO A 28 11.43 7.65 -10.08
C PRO A 28 12.59 8.61 -9.80
N PRO A 29 12.38 9.63 -8.94
CA PRO A 29 13.44 10.56 -8.59
C PRO A 29 14.57 9.80 -7.88
N SER A 30 15.78 10.39 -7.86
CA SER A 30 16.84 9.86 -7.00
C SER A 30 16.34 9.80 -5.54
N PRO A 31 16.58 8.69 -4.82
CA PRO A 31 16.20 8.58 -3.41
C PRO A 31 17.00 9.55 -2.53
N VAL A 32 18.11 10.09 -3.03
CA VAL A 32 18.96 11.06 -2.34
C VAL A 32 18.78 12.42 -2.99
N GLN A 33 18.29 13.40 -2.22
CA GLN A 33 18.08 14.77 -2.68
C GLN A 33 18.94 15.71 -1.84
N CYS A 34 19.84 16.46 -2.47
CA CYS A 34 20.81 17.33 -1.79
C CYS A 34 20.55 18.81 -2.06
N ASN A 35 20.86 19.64 -1.07
CA ASN A 35 20.89 21.10 -1.14
C ASN A 35 22.18 21.61 -0.45
N GLU A 36 22.28 22.93 -0.23
CA GLU A 36 23.47 23.56 0.39
C GLU A 36 23.73 23.10 1.84
N THR A 37 22.71 22.60 2.54
CA THR A 37 22.76 22.23 3.96
C THR A 37 22.97 20.72 4.20
N GLY A 38 22.94 19.91 3.15
CA GLY A 38 23.10 18.45 3.23
C GLY A 38 22.17 17.72 2.27
N CYS A 39 21.87 16.46 2.57
CA CYS A 39 21.01 15.61 1.76
C CYS A 39 19.92 14.95 2.61
N THR A 40 18.76 14.72 1.99
CA THR A 40 17.67 13.91 2.54
C THR A 40 17.56 12.62 1.75
N LEU A 41 17.52 11.51 2.47
CA LEU A 41 17.32 10.18 1.93
C LEU A 41 15.86 9.74 2.11
N TYR A 42 15.25 9.28 1.03
CA TYR A 42 13.90 8.72 0.98
C TYR A 42 13.95 7.24 0.58
N ASN A 43 12.88 6.50 0.89
CA ASN A 43 12.62 5.21 0.25
C ASN A 43 11.84 5.40 -1.05
N SER A 44 11.56 4.31 -1.76
CA SER A 44 10.80 4.35 -3.01
C SER A 44 9.38 4.93 -2.89
N TYR A 45 8.82 4.99 -1.68
CA TYR A 45 7.50 5.60 -1.41
C TYR A 45 7.60 7.07 -0.99
N GLY A 46 8.80 7.62 -0.90
CA GLY A 46 9.04 9.00 -0.44
C GLY A 46 8.92 9.20 1.07
N VAL A 47 8.65 8.15 1.87
CA VAL A 47 8.40 8.30 3.31
C VAL A 47 8.73 7.04 4.11
N TRP A 48 9.47 7.23 5.20
CA TRP A 48 9.85 6.16 6.13
C TRP A 48 8.69 5.70 7.03
N GLY A 49 8.84 4.52 7.65
CA GLY A 49 7.83 3.97 8.57
C GLY A 49 7.57 4.85 9.80
N ASP A 50 8.60 5.57 10.28
CA ASP A 50 8.51 6.50 11.41
C ASP A 50 8.04 7.90 10.99
N ARG A 51 7.74 8.13 9.70
CA ARG A 51 7.41 9.43 9.08
C ARG A 51 8.47 10.53 9.28
N LYS A 52 9.66 10.19 9.76
CA LYS A 52 10.75 11.15 9.99
C LYS A 52 11.71 11.11 8.82
N ASP A 53 12.17 12.28 8.39
CA ASP A 53 13.19 12.40 7.36
C ASP A 53 14.51 11.75 7.80
N CYS A 54 15.28 11.35 6.79
CA CYS A 54 16.63 10.86 6.97
C CYS A 54 17.62 11.90 6.42
N HIS A 55 18.05 12.82 7.27
CA HIS A 55 19.06 13.82 6.87
C HIS A 55 20.47 13.29 7.07
N VAL A 56 21.33 13.57 6.09
CA VAL A 56 22.76 13.27 6.13
C VAL A 56 23.56 14.46 5.61
N PRO A 57 24.73 14.77 6.21
CA PRO A 57 25.56 15.88 5.75
C PRO A 57 26.11 15.70 4.33
N LYS A 58 26.47 14.45 3.98
CA LYS A 58 27.21 14.17 2.75
C LYS A 58 26.93 12.78 2.20
N VAL A 59 26.99 12.69 0.87
CA VAL A 59 26.88 11.44 0.11
C VAL A 59 28.11 11.30 -0.78
N ILE A 60 28.62 10.08 -0.91
CA ILE A 60 29.74 9.74 -1.80
C ILE A 60 29.20 8.76 -2.85
N TYR A 61 29.59 8.98 -4.11
CA TYR A 61 29.17 8.17 -5.26
C TYR A 61 30.41 7.51 -5.89
N PRO A 62 30.96 6.46 -5.26
CA PRO A 62 32.08 5.74 -5.84
C PRO A 62 31.72 5.17 -7.21
N THR A 63 32.71 5.12 -8.09
CA THR A 63 32.65 4.53 -9.43
C THR A 63 33.57 3.32 -9.54
N THR A 64 34.54 3.18 -8.65
CA THR A 64 35.48 2.07 -8.57
C THR A 64 35.54 1.49 -7.16
N GLU A 65 36.08 0.28 -7.03
CA GLU A 65 36.28 -0.37 -5.73
C GLU A 65 37.30 0.40 -4.88
N GLU A 66 38.32 0.99 -5.49
CA GLU A 66 39.31 1.82 -4.81
C GLU A 66 38.69 3.08 -4.19
N GLU A 67 37.80 3.76 -4.93
CA GLU A 67 37.06 4.91 -4.40
C GLU A 67 36.15 4.52 -3.23
N LEU A 68 35.49 3.36 -3.33
CA LEU A 68 34.66 2.82 -2.26
C LEU A 68 35.49 2.53 -1.01
N LEU A 69 36.64 1.86 -1.16
CA LEU A 69 37.57 1.55 -0.08
C LEU A 69 38.10 2.83 0.57
N LEU A 70 38.51 3.82 -0.22
CA LEU A 70 38.99 5.11 0.27
C LEU A 70 37.90 5.85 1.06
N ALA A 71 36.65 5.82 0.58
CA ALA A 71 35.52 6.43 1.26
C ALA A 71 35.27 5.79 2.64
N VAL A 72 35.29 4.46 2.72
CA VAL A 72 35.14 3.71 3.98
C VAL A 72 36.32 3.97 4.92
N ALA A 73 37.55 3.94 4.42
CA ALA A 73 38.75 4.21 5.21
C ALA A 73 38.76 5.63 5.77
N ASN A 74 38.37 6.63 4.97
CA ASN A 74 38.25 8.01 5.42
C ASN A 74 37.13 8.18 6.45
N ALA A 75 35.99 7.51 6.29
CA ALA A 75 34.93 7.52 7.29
C ALA A 75 35.38 6.93 8.63
N ASN A 76 36.09 5.80 8.60
CA ASN A 76 36.66 5.16 9.79
C ASN A 76 37.70 6.08 10.47
N LYS A 77 38.61 6.68 9.70
CA LYS A 77 39.61 7.65 10.21
C LYS A 77 38.95 8.83 10.94
N ASN A 78 37.83 9.32 10.42
CA ASN A 78 37.10 10.47 10.97
C ASN A 78 35.94 10.07 11.92
N LYS A 79 35.82 8.78 12.27
CA LYS A 79 34.77 8.24 13.16
C LYS A 79 33.35 8.60 12.71
N LEU A 80 33.11 8.61 11.40
CA LEU A 80 31.80 8.90 10.80
C LEU A 80 30.93 7.64 10.82
N LYS A 81 29.62 7.77 11.00
CA LYS A 81 28.68 6.67 10.68
C LYS A 81 28.54 6.52 9.16
N VAL A 82 28.34 5.30 8.70
CA VAL A 82 28.22 4.98 7.28
C VAL A 82 26.99 4.10 7.04
N LYS A 83 26.19 4.47 6.02
CA LYS A 83 25.17 3.58 5.46
C LYS A 83 25.27 3.56 3.94
N VAL A 84 24.93 2.41 3.37
CA VAL A 84 24.89 2.21 1.93
C VAL A 84 23.46 2.41 1.45
N VAL A 85 23.30 3.15 0.37
CA VAL A 85 22.03 3.34 -0.33
C VAL A 85 22.17 2.89 -1.78
N THR A 86 21.18 2.15 -2.27
CA THR A 86 21.14 1.73 -3.67
C THR A 86 20.45 2.79 -4.54
N LYS A 87 20.57 2.66 -5.86
CA LYS A 87 19.95 3.56 -6.84
C LYS A 87 18.47 3.86 -6.59
N PHE A 88 17.71 2.92 -6.01
CA PHE A 88 16.26 3.02 -5.87
C PHE A 88 15.72 3.03 -4.43
N SER A 89 16.52 2.66 -3.42
CA SER A 89 16.13 2.70 -2.00
C SER A 89 14.74 2.05 -1.71
N HIS A 90 14.52 0.82 -2.21
CA HIS A 90 13.21 0.14 -2.12
C HIS A 90 12.84 -0.41 -0.73
N THR A 91 13.75 -0.36 0.26
CA THR A 91 13.48 -0.91 1.58
C THR A 91 12.43 -0.08 2.31
N ILE A 92 11.40 -0.73 2.88
CA ILE A 92 10.42 -0.06 3.74
C ILE A 92 11.03 0.34 5.08
N PRO A 93 11.74 -0.55 5.81
CA PRO A 93 12.41 -0.17 7.03
C PRO A 93 13.60 0.76 6.76
N LYS A 94 13.91 1.57 7.76
CA LYS A 94 14.89 2.66 7.70
C LYS A 94 16.35 2.17 7.83
N LEU A 95 16.66 1.04 7.17
CA LEU A 95 17.96 0.34 7.19
C LEU A 95 19.11 1.19 6.65
N ALA A 96 18.85 1.93 5.57
CA ALA A 96 19.83 2.74 4.87
C ALA A 96 20.03 4.13 5.49
N CYS A 97 19.28 4.48 6.53
CA CYS A 97 19.46 5.75 7.22
C CYS A 97 20.49 5.63 8.35
N PRO A 98 21.55 6.46 8.36
CA PRO A 98 22.42 6.55 9.51
C PRO A 98 21.71 7.28 10.67
N THR A 99 22.20 7.13 11.90
CA THR A 99 21.68 7.87 13.06
C THR A 99 21.72 9.38 12.78
N GLN A 100 20.70 10.12 13.22
CA GLN A 100 20.52 11.57 13.02
C GLN A 100 21.55 12.46 13.77
N SER A 101 22.76 11.97 14.08
CA SER A 101 23.75 12.69 14.90
C SER A 101 24.65 13.65 14.12
N GLY A 102 24.30 14.04 12.89
CA GLY A 102 25.07 14.99 12.06
C GLY A 102 26.49 14.54 11.65
N ASN A 103 26.98 13.42 12.17
CA ASN A 103 28.31 12.88 11.93
C ASN A 103 28.24 11.56 11.14
N ALA A 104 27.71 11.64 9.92
CA ALA A 104 27.43 10.47 9.09
C ALA A 104 27.62 10.77 7.60
N ILE A 105 27.83 9.72 6.81
CA ILE A 105 27.83 9.78 5.35
C ILE A 105 26.96 8.67 4.77
N LEU A 106 26.47 8.89 3.56
CA LEU A 106 25.93 7.84 2.70
C LEU A 106 26.92 7.45 1.62
N LEU A 107 27.02 6.15 1.36
CA LEU A 107 27.68 5.59 0.19
C LEU A 107 26.61 5.16 -0.80
N SER A 108 26.50 5.85 -1.92
CA SER A 108 25.53 5.51 -2.97
C SER A 108 26.16 4.56 -3.99
N THR A 109 25.55 3.40 -4.20
CA THR A 109 25.99 2.44 -5.23
C THR A 109 25.45 2.78 -6.61
N GLU A 110 24.79 3.93 -6.80
CA GLU A 110 24.18 4.33 -8.07
C GLU A 110 25.17 4.32 -9.25
N LYS A 111 26.44 4.68 -9.00
CA LYS A 111 27.50 4.71 -10.01
C LYS A 111 28.49 3.55 -9.92
N TYR A 112 28.32 2.66 -8.95
CA TYR A 112 29.20 1.52 -8.70
C TYR A 112 28.51 0.24 -9.19
N ASN A 113 28.39 0.12 -10.51
CA ASN A 113 27.54 -0.88 -11.17
C ASN A 113 28.04 -1.29 -12.56
N SER A 114 29.34 -1.18 -12.82
CA SER A 114 29.90 -1.33 -14.16
C SER A 114 30.55 -2.69 -14.39
N CYS A 115 31.07 -3.34 -13.35
CA CYS A 115 31.71 -4.65 -13.46
C CYS A 115 30.67 -5.78 -13.42
N VAL A 116 30.61 -6.56 -14.51
CA VAL A 116 29.90 -7.84 -14.60
C VAL A 116 30.77 -8.78 -15.44
N GLU A 117 31.28 -9.83 -14.81
CA GLU A 117 32.18 -10.82 -15.41
C GLU A 117 31.52 -12.19 -15.35
N VAL A 118 31.17 -12.74 -16.51
CA VAL A 118 30.56 -14.08 -16.63
C VAL A 118 31.63 -15.09 -16.99
N ASP A 119 31.88 -16.04 -16.09
CA ASP A 119 32.71 -17.21 -16.34
C ASP A 119 31.79 -18.39 -16.69
N ALA A 120 31.58 -18.57 -17.99
CA ALA A 120 30.70 -19.60 -18.50
C ALA A 120 31.26 -21.02 -18.32
N ALA A 121 32.58 -21.17 -18.20
CA ALA A 121 33.20 -22.47 -17.98
C ALA A 121 32.93 -22.98 -16.57
N ASN A 122 32.95 -22.09 -15.58
CA ASN A 122 32.70 -22.42 -14.17
C ASN A 122 31.27 -22.14 -13.72
N LEU A 123 30.39 -21.68 -14.61
CA LEU A 123 28.99 -21.32 -14.32
C LEU A 123 28.88 -20.33 -13.16
N VAL A 124 29.64 -19.24 -13.22
CA VAL A 124 29.58 -18.17 -12.21
C VAL A 124 29.55 -16.78 -12.86
N VAL A 125 28.96 -15.81 -12.18
CA VAL A 125 29.06 -14.39 -12.52
C VAL A 125 29.57 -13.60 -11.33
N THR A 126 30.57 -12.76 -11.53
CA THR A 126 31.02 -11.78 -10.53
C THR A 126 30.55 -10.39 -10.93
N ALA A 127 29.96 -9.64 -10.01
CA ALA A 127 29.44 -8.31 -10.29
C ALA A 127 29.61 -7.33 -9.12
N ASP A 128 29.69 -6.04 -9.46
CA ASP A 128 29.60 -4.96 -8.46
C ASP A 128 28.23 -5.01 -7.75
N ALA A 129 28.23 -4.80 -6.44
CA ALA A 129 27.01 -4.88 -5.62
C ALA A 129 25.94 -3.83 -5.95
N GLY A 130 26.30 -2.78 -6.70
CA GLY A 130 25.35 -1.78 -7.19
C GLY A 130 24.67 -2.13 -8.51
N ILE A 131 25.03 -3.23 -9.17
CA ILE A 131 24.39 -3.67 -10.42
C ILE A 131 22.88 -3.88 -10.22
N GLY A 132 22.07 -3.41 -11.17
CA GLY A 132 20.64 -3.69 -11.18
C GLY A 132 20.40 -5.16 -11.52
N LEU A 133 19.53 -5.85 -10.77
CA LEU A 133 19.29 -7.29 -10.95
C LEU A 133 18.87 -7.66 -12.38
N ARG A 134 18.03 -6.85 -13.05
CA ARG A 134 17.69 -7.09 -14.46
C ARG A 134 18.92 -7.00 -15.37
N ALA A 135 19.75 -5.97 -15.23
CA ALA A 135 20.96 -5.83 -16.05
C ALA A 135 21.93 -6.99 -15.84
N LEU A 136 22.06 -7.48 -14.60
CA LEU A 136 22.85 -8.68 -14.30
C LEU A 136 22.28 -9.92 -15.00
N ILE A 137 20.96 -10.14 -14.90
CA ILE A 137 20.28 -11.28 -15.53
C ILE A 137 20.41 -11.21 -17.05
N ASP A 138 20.22 -10.03 -17.66
CA ASP A 138 20.33 -9.86 -19.12
C ASP A 138 21.74 -10.24 -19.59
N ARG A 139 22.81 -9.82 -18.88
CA ARG A 139 24.19 -10.21 -19.19
C ARG A 139 24.46 -11.70 -19.03
N VAL A 140 23.86 -12.33 -18.03
CA VAL A 140 23.96 -13.78 -17.80
C VAL A 140 23.24 -14.55 -18.92
N GLU A 141 22.06 -14.10 -19.35
CA GLU A 141 21.29 -14.73 -20.43
C GLU A 141 21.95 -14.55 -21.80
N GLU A 142 22.62 -13.41 -22.06
CA GLU A 142 23.45 -13.20 -23.25
C GLU A 142 24.54 -14.27 -23.41
N ALA A 143 25.06 -14.81 -22.29
CA ALA A 143 26.03 -15.89 -22.25
C ALA A 143 25.39 -17.30 -22.34
N GLY A 144 24.07 -17.40 -22.53
CA GLY A 144 23.34 -18.68 -22.59
C GLY A 144 23.17 -19.35 -21.22
N LEU A 145 23.31 -18.59 -20.13
CA LEU A 145 23.21 -19.06 -18.75
C LEU A 145 21.97 -18.46 -18.07
N SER A 146 21.72 -18.88 -16.83
CA SER A 146 20.60 -18.38 -16.04
C SER A 146 20.93 -18.27 -14.56
N LEU A 147 20.36 -17.26 -13.91
CA LEU A 147 20.41 -17.09 -12.47
C LEU A 147 19.17 -17.73 -11.83
N VAL A 148 19.37 -18.78 -11.03
CA VAL A 148 18.27 -19.43 -10.29
C VAL A 148 17.94 -18.73 -8.99
N ALA A 149 16.79 -19.07 -8.41
CA ALA A 149 16.22 -18.42 -7.24
C ALA A 149 17.10 -18.51 -5.97
N ALA A 150 18.03 -19.47 -5.91
CA ALA A 150 18.95 -19.62 -4.79
C ALA A 150 20.34 -20.03 -5.30
N PRO A 151 21.35 -19.13 -5.25
CA PRO A 151 22.71 -19.57 -5.41
C PRO A 151 23.15 -20.30 -4.13
N TYR A 152 23.72 -21.51 -4.28
CA TYR A 152 24.28 -22.29 -3.18
C TYR A 152 25.69 -21.80 -2.84
N TRP A 153 26.03 -21.77 -1.55
CA TRP A 153 27.32 -21.26 -1.07
C TRP A 153 27.83 -22.08 0.10
N GLU A 154 29.01 -22.68 -0.07
CA GLU A 154 29.79 -23.30 0.99
C GLU A 154 31.05 -22.46 1.26
N GLY A 155 31.40 -22.24 2.54
CA GLY A 155 32.55 -21.37 2.87
C GLY A 155 32.57 -20.83 4.31
N ASP A 156 33.38 -19.79 4.50
CA ASP A 156 33.68 -19.12 5.77
C ASP A 156 32.40 -18.82 6.61
N PRO A 157 32.37 -19.14 7.91
CA PRO A 157 31.26 -18.79 8.79
C PRO A 157 30.83 -17.31 8.73
N LEU A 158 31.74 -16.37 8.47
CA LEU A 158 31.44 -14.95 8.29
C LEU A 158 30.59 -14.68 7.04
N LEU A 159 30.71 -15.50 6.00
CA LEU A 159 29.84 -15.41 4.83
C LEU A 159 28.38 -15.69 5.21
N ASN A 160 28.12 -16.61 6.15
CA ASN A 160 26.77 -16.86 6.64
C ASN A 160 26.18 -15.66 7.41
N ALA A 161 27.01 -14.79 7.99
CA ALA A 161 26.55 -13.50 8.50
C ALA A 161 26.33 -12.49 7.36
N ALA A 162 27.24 -12.43 6.38
CA ALA A 162 27.21 -11.47 5.28
C ALA A 162 26.03 -11.67 4.30
N LYS A 163 25.59 -12.92 4.07
CA LYS A 163 24.43 -13.26 3.22
C LYS A 163 23.17 -12.46 3.59
N VAL A 164 22.97 -12.17 4.88
CA VAL A 164 21.93 -11.27 5.40
C VAL A 164 22.57 -10.28 6.37
N SER A 165 23.39 -9.38 5.83
CA SER A 165 24.20 -8.45 6.62
C SER A 165 23.42 -7.30 7.26
N LEU A 166 22.21 -7.00 6.78
CA LEU A 166 21.41 -5.81 7.10
C LEU A 166 22.16 -4.48 6.91
N GLY A 167 23.30 -4.48 6.20
CA GLY A 167 24.19 -3.34 6.07
C GLY A 167 24.78 -2.88 7.41
N VAL A 168 24.96 -3.79 8.39
CA VAL A 168 25.57 -3.48 9.70
C VAL A 168 26.92 -4.17 9.94
N LEU A 169 27.35 -5.05 9.04
CA LEU A 169 28.63 -5.77 9.13
C LEU A 169 29.75 -5.07 8.36
N GLY A 170 29.42 -4.24 7.39
CA GLY A 170 30.36 -3.73 6.39
C GLY A 170 29.65 -3.31 5.11
N VAL A 171 30.45 -2.95 4.10
CA VAL A 171 29.99 -2.74 2.72
C VAL A 171 30.35 -3.97 1.90
N ILE A 172 29.39 -4.51 1.16
CA ILE A 172 29.65 -5.54 0.15
C ILE A 172 30.02 -4.79 -1.14
N SER A 173 31.26 -4.94 -1.61
CA SER A 173 31.71 -4.34 -2.88
C SER A 173 31.28 -5.19 -4.07
N LYS A 174 31.59 -6.49 -4.03
CA LYS A 174 31.31 -7.44 -5.11
C LYS A 174 30.62 -8.68 -4.60
N VAL A 175 29.90 -9.33 -5.50
CA VAL A 175 29.31 -10.65 -5.28
C VAL A 175 29.65 -11.54 -6.46
N THR A 176 30.03 -12.78 -6.16
CA THR A 176 30.06 -13.86 -7.16
C THR A 176 28.81 -14.69 -6.96
N LEU A 177 28.11 -15.09 -8.03
CA LEU A 177 26.87 -15.85 -8.05
C LEU A 177 27.00 -17.10 -8.91
N SER A 178 26.57 -18.27 -8.41
CA SER A 178 26.45 -19.48 -9.22
C SER A 178 25.33 -19.36 -10.25
N LEU A 179 25.55 -19.96 -11.41
CA LEU A 179 24.66 -19.96 -12.56
C LEU A 179 24.28 -21.40 -12.94
N GLU A 180 23.23 -21.51 -13.75
CA GLU A 180 22.87 -22.73 -14.46
C GLU A 180 22.85 -22.49 -15.97
N HIS A 181 22.75 -23.55 -16.76
CA HIS A 181 22.47 -23.40 -18.20
C HIS A 181 21.11 -22.75 -18.43
N GLY A 182 21.00 -21.95 -19.49
CA GLY A 182 19.77 -21.27 -19.89
C GLY A 182 18.58 -22.23 -20.06
N PHE A 183 17.43 -21.84 -19.52
CA PHE A 183 16.18 -22.56 -19.66
C PHE A 183 14.99 -21.61 -19.84
N LYS A 184 13.83 -22.17 -20.19
CA LYS A 184 12.56 -21.45 -20.24
C LYS A 184 11.65 -21.92 -19.12
N ARG A 185 10.63 -21.12 -18.79
CA ARG A 185 9.54 -21.51 -17.90
C ARG A 185 8.24 -21.60 -18.67
N SER A 186 7.32 -22.42 -18.18
CA SER A 186 5.95 -22.54 -18.65
C SER A 186 5.00 -22.18 -17.51
N ILE A 187 4.25 -21.09 -17.67
CA ILE A 187 3.42 -20.51 -16.59
C ILE A 187 1.94 -20.60 -16.92
N THR A 188 1.15 -21.12 -15.98
CA THR A 188 -0.32 -21.12 -16.01
C THR A 188 -0.87 -20.67 -14.67
N TYR A 189 -1.87 -19.77 -14.67
CA TYR A 189 -2.65 -19.46 -13.47
C TYR A 189 -3.98 -20.19 -13.51
N ASN A 190 -4.32 -20.89 -12.41
CA ASN A 190 -5.62 -21.51 -12.22
C ASN A 190 -6.36 -20.82 -11.08
N PHE A 191 -7.60 -20.39 -11.31
CA PHE A 191 -8.43 -19.73 -10.30
C PHE A 191 -9.42 -20.75 -9.75
N THR A 192 -9.32 -21.08 -8.46
CA THR A 192 -10.11 -22.11 -7.78
C THR A 192 -10.77 -21.55 -6.52
N ASP A 193 -11.62 -22.35 -5.87
CA ASP A 193 -12.04 -22.08 -4.49
C ASP A 193 -10.83 -22.15 -3.53
N ASP A 194 -10.95 -21.53 -2.36
CA ASP A 194 -9.89 -21.48 -1.35
C ASP A 194 -10.04 -22.48 -0.19
N GLY A 195 -10.99 -23.41 -0.29
CA GLY A 195 -11.28 -24.44 0.70
C GLY A 195 -10.05 -25.24 1.13
N ASP A 196 -9.21 -25.63 0.17
CA ASP A 196 -8.17 -26.65 0.37
C ASP A 196 -6.74 -26.08 0.51
N ILE A 197 -6.56 -24.75 0.60
CA ILE A 197 -5.22 -24.12 0.65
C ILE A 197 -4.35 -24.72 1.78
N GLU A 198 -4.89 -24.86 2.99
CA GLU A 198 -4.18 -25.38 4.16
C GLU A 198 -3.72 -26.83 4.03
N ASP A 199 -4.28 -27.57 3.08
CA ASP A 199 -4.02 -28.99 2.90
C ASP A 199 -3.19 -29.27 1.64
N GLU A 200 -3.36 -28.49 0.56
CA GLU A 200 -2.71 -28.72 -0.73
C GLU A 200 -1.41 -27.92 -0.97
N PHE A 201 -1.17 -26.84 -0.21
CA PHE A 201 -0.08 -25.89 -0.52
C PHE A 201 1.31 -26.54 -0.65
N MET A 202 1.63 -27.52 0.19
CA MET A 202 2.93 -28.19 0.15
C MET A 202 3.07 -29.12 -1.05
N ASP A 203 2.00 -29.77 -1.48
CA ASP A 203 2.06 -30.67 -2.61
C ASP A 203 2.16 -29.89 -3.92
N HIS A 204 1.48 -28.74 -4.01
CA HIS A 204 1.70 -27.76 -5.07
C HIS A 204 3.15 -27.29 -5.13
N ALA A 205 3.72 -26.89 -3.98
CA ALA A 205 5.09 -26.41 -3.88
C ALA A 205 6.15 -27.46 -4.27
N LYS A 206 5.92 -28.74 -3.97
CA LYS A 206 6.82 -29.83 -4.36
C LYS A 206 6.74 -30.17 -5.85
N LYS A 207 5.56 -30.00 -6.44
CA LYS A 207 5.29 -30.38 -7.83
C LYS A 207 5.83 -29.38 -8.84
N HIS A 208 5.86 -28.09 -8.48
CA HIS A 208 6.19 -27.00 -9.38
C HIS A 208 7.37 -26.19 -8.83
N GLU A 209 8.48 -26.15 -9.58
CA GLU A 209 9.76 -25.55 -9.14
C GLU A 209 9.62 -24.09 -8.70
N PHE A 210 8.76 -23.32 -9.38
CA PHE A 210 8.58 -21.89 -9.10
C PHE A 210 7.13 -21.55 -8.70
N ALA A 211 6.42 -22.50 -8.09
CA ALA A 211 5.04 -22.30 -7.65
C ALA A 211 4.87 -21.09 -6.72
N ASP A 212 3.73 -20.42 -6.89
CA ASP A 212 3.16 -19.53 -5.90
C ASP A 212 1.63 -19.72 -5.82
N ILE A 213 1.03 -19.23 -4.75
CA ILE A 213 -0.42 -19.20 -4.57
C ILE A 213 -0.80 -17.77 -4.20
N THR A 214 -1.75 -17.17 -4.92
CA THR A 214 -2.39 -15.93 -4.46
C THR A 214 -3.74 -16.23 -3.85
N TRP A 215 -3.96 -15.85 -2.59
CA TRP A 215 -5.23 -16.04 -1.89
C TRP A 215 -6.00 -14.71 -1.75
N TYR A 216 -7.25 -14.70 -2.23
CA TYR A 216 -8.18 -13.57 -2.12
C TYR A 216 -9.30 -13.89 -1.11
N PRO A 217 -9.06 -13.68 0.19
CA PRO A 217 -9.97 -14.11 1.25
C PRO A 217 -11.39 -13.56 1.14
N SER A 218 -11.61 -12.30 0.71
CA SER A 218 -12.99 -11.80 0.59
C SER A 218 -13.76 -12.46 -0.55
N ARG A 219 -13.03 -13.07 -1.49
CA ARG A 219 -13.53 -13.66 -2.73
C ARG A 219 -13.63 -15.16 -2.70
N HIS A 220 -13.22 -15.81 -1.61
CA HIS A 220 -13.18 -17.26 -1.51
C HIS A 220 -12.37 -17.89 -2.67
N THR A 221 -11.32 -17.20 -3.12
CA THR A 221 -10.59 -17.58 -4.34
C THR A 221 -9.11 -17.80 -4.03
N ALA A 222 -8.59 -18.95 -4.47
CA ALA A 222 -7.16 -19.22 -4.56
C ALA A 222 -6.72 -19.17 -6.03
N VAL A 223 -5.53 -18.65 -6.29
CA VAL A 223 -4.92 -18.65 -7.62
C VAL A 223 -3.61 -19.41 -7.55
N TYR A 224 -3.62 -20.63 -8.06
CA TYR A 224 -2.43 -21.47 -8.13
C TYR A 224 -1.64 -21.14 -9.39
N ARG A 225 -0.36 -20.82 -9.20
CA ARG A 225 0.59 -20.65 -10.30
C ARG A 225 1.34 -21.96 -10.52
N TYR A 226 1.06 -22.58 -11.65
CA TYR A 226 1.81 -23.72 -12.17
C TYR A 226 2.97 -23.13 -12.96
N ASP A 227 4.19 -23.37 -12.50
CA ASP A 227 5.37 -22.72 -13.04
C ASP A 227 6.55 -23.68 -13.04
N ASP A 228 6.79 -24.23 -14.22
CA ASP A 228 7.71 -25.34 -14.43
C ASP A 228 8.82 -24.94 -15.38
N ARG A 229 10.02 -25.43 -15.08
CA ARG A 229 11.16 -25.41 -15.99
C ARG A 229 10.86 -26.26 -17.22
N VAL A 230 11.18 -25.73 -18.40
CA VAL A 230 11.09 -26.42 -19.69
C VAL A 230 12.37 -26.20 -20.52
N PRO A 231 12.71 -27.12 -21.44
CA PRO A 231 13.90 -26.99 -22.28
C PRO A 231 13.95 -25.68 -23.07
N LEU A 232 15.16 -25.18 -23.34
CA LEU A 232 15.39 -23.91 -24.05
C LEU A 232 14.78 -23.89 -25.46
N ASN A 233 14.69 -25.05 -26.13
CA ASN A 233 14.11 -25.20 -27.46
C ASN A 233 12.57 -25.21 -27.47
N THR A 234 11.90 -25.15 -26.31
CA THR A 234 10.45 -25.05 -26.23
C THR A 234 9.97 -23.74 -26.88
N THR A 235 8.95 -23.81 -27.74
CA THR A 235 8.41 -22.65 -28.45
C THR A 235 7.77 -21.64 -27.49
N GLY A 236 8.03 -20.35 -27.71
CA GLY A 236 7.49 -19.24 -26.92
C GLY A 236 8.58 -18.25 -26.49
N ASP A 237 8.24 -16.97 -26.49
CA ASP A 237 9.09 -15.87 -25.98
C ASP A 237 8.29 -14.94 -25.06
N GLY A 238 7.50 -15.56 -24.19
CA GLY A 238 6.67 -14.85 -23.25
C GLY A 238 7.49 -14.08 -22.21
N VAL A 239 6.82 -13.12 -21.59
CA VAL A 239 7.38 -12.26 -20.54
C VAL A 239 6.43 -12.20 -19.34
N ASN A 240 7.00 -12.02 -18.17
CA ASN A 240 6.27 -11.63 -16.98
C ASN A 240 6.47 -10.13 -16.75
N ASP A 241 5.46 -9.33 -17.02
CA ASP A 241 5.47 -7.89 -16.75
C ASP A 241 4.36 -7.62 -15.74
N PHE A 242 4.58 -7.98 -14.48
CA PHE A 242 3.56 -7.95 -13.44
C PHE A 242 2.86 -6.59 -13.36
N ILE A 243 1.53 -6.61 -13.35
CA ILE A 243 0.69 -5.40 -13.41
C ILE A 243 1.07 -4.35 -12.35
N GLY A 244 1.49 -4.80 -11.17
CA GLY A 244 1.90 -3.90 -10.09
C GLY A 244 3.21 -3.18 -10.34
N PHE A 245 4.06 -3.64 -11.27
CA PHE A 245 5.39 -3.09 -11.60
C PHE A 245 5.49 -2.54 -13.04
N GLN A 246 4.36 -2.37 -13.72
CA GLN A 246 4.28 -1.66 -14.99
C GLN A 246 4.28 -0.14 -14.80
N SER A 247 4.67 0.58 -15.84
CA SER A 247 4.41 2.02 -15.89
C SER A 247 2.91 2.24 -16.12
N ASN A 248 2.28 3.04 -15.27
CA ASN A 248 0.85 3.27 -15.24
C ASN A 248 0.55 4.72 -15.62
N SER A 249 -0.62 4.97 -16.22
CA SER A 249 -1.10 6.33 -16.40
C SER A 249 -1.18 7.04 -15.04
N ILE A 250 -0.63 8.24 -14.98
CA ILE A 250 -0.64 9.09 -13.78
C ILE A 250 -2.08 9.40 -13.38
N LEU A 251 -2.94 9.70 -14.37
CA LEU A 251 -4.35 10.02 -14.14
C LEU A 251 -5.09 8.82 -13.54
N ILE A 252 -4.87 7.61 -14.07
CA ILE A 252 -5.49 6.39 -13.54
C ILE A 252 -5.00 6.12 -12.11
N SER A 253 -3.69 6.19 -11.87
CA SER A 253 -3.10 5.94 -10.55
C SER A 253 -3.64 6.89 -9.48
N LYS A 254 -3.72 8.19 -9.81
CA LYS A 254 -4.32 9.21 -8.96
C LYS A 254 -5.81 8.97 -8.72
N SER A 255 -6.55 8.62 -9.76
CA SER A 255 -8.00 8.40 -9.68
C SER A 255 -8.31 7.20 -8.78
N VAL A 256 -7.62 6.07 -8.97
CA VAL A 256 -7.77 4.87 -8.13
C VAL A 256 -7.48 5.20 -6.66
N ARG A 257 -6.39 5.92 -6.38
CA ARG A 257 -6.06 6.34 -5.01
C ARG A 257 -7.10 7.29 -4.42
N ALA A 258 -7.60 8.26 -5.19
CA ALA A 258 -8.62 9.19 -4.74
C ALA A 258 -9.95 8.49 -4.44
N THR A 259 -10.38 7.55 -5.30
CA THR A 259 -11.55 6.70 -5.05
C THR A 259 -11.37 5.88 -3.78
N GLU A 260 -10.21 5.25 -3.61
CA GLU A 260 -9.93 4.47 -2.41
C GLU A 260 -10.00 5.31 -1.13
N LYS A 261 -9.39 6.51 -1.13
CA LYS A 261 -9.47 7.48 -0.02
C LYS A 261 -10.91 7.88 0.29
N ALA A 262 -11.71 8.15 -0.75
CA ALA A 262 -13.12 8.48 -0.56
C ALA A 262 -13.88 7.33 0.12
N LEU A 263 -13.59 6.09 -0.25
CA LEU A 263 -14.18 4.91 0.39
C LEU A 263 -13.72 4.71 1.83
N GLU A 264 -12.43 4.91 2.12
CA GLU A 264 -11.88 4.91 3.49
C GLU A 264 -12.57 5.95 4.38
N ASN A 265 -12.61 7.21 3.92
CA ASN A 265 -13.25 8.32 4.65
C ASN A 265 -14.74 8.07 4.87
N ALA A 266 -15.43 7.56 3.84
CA ALA A 266 -16.83 7.21 3.92
C ALA A 266 -17.09 5.94 4.72
N ARG A 267 -16.06 5.21 5.18
CA ARG A 267 -16.18 3.87 5.78
C ARG A 267 -17.00 2.89 4.92
N ASN A 268 -16.85 2.98 3.60
CA ASN A 268 -17.64 2.21 2.64
C ASN A 268 -16.94 0.89 2.27
N VAL A 269 -17.21 -0.15 3.07
CA VAL A 269 -16.67 -1.50 2.85
C VAL A 269 -17.19 -2.11 1.54
N ASN A 270 -18.47 -1.90 1.19
CA ASN A 270 -19.04 -2.43 -0.05
C ASN A 270 -18.33 -1.89 -1.30
N GLY A 271 -17.98 -0.60 -1.29
CA GLY A 271 -17.19 0.00 -2.37
C GLY A 271 -15.77 -0.58 -2.46
N LYS A 272 -15.13 -0.86 -1.32
CA LYS A 272 -13.84 -1.59 -1.29
C LYS A 272 -14.00 -2.99 -1.88
N CYS A 273 -15.09 -3.69 -1.61
CA CYS A 273 -15.38 -5.00 -2.20
C CYS A 273 -15.63 -4.94 -3.71
N ALA A 274 -16.31 -3.90 -4.19
CA ALA A 274 -16.46 -3.68 -5.64
C ALA A 274 -15.10 -3.42 -6.31
N MET A 275 -14.22 -2.62 -5.69
CA MET A 275 -12.85 -2.42 -6.16
C MET A 275 -12.04 -3.74 -6.15
N ALA A 276 -12.13 -4.54 -5.09
CA ALA A 276 -11.47 -5.84 -4.99
C ALA A 276 -11.92 -6.79 -6.11
N ALA A 277 -13.23 -6.91 -6.33
CA ALA A 277 -13.79 -7.73 -7.40
C ALA A 277 -13.30 -7.26 -8.79
N SER A 278 -13.23 -5.95 -8.99
CA SER A 278 -12.74 -5.35 -10.24
C SER A 278 -11.25 -5.65 -10.45
N PHE A 279 -10.44 -5.51 -9.40
CA PHE A 279 -9.01 -5.83 -9.43
C PHE A 279 -8.76 -7.31 -9.77
N VAL A 280 -9.42 -8.23 -9.08
CA VAL A 280 -9.29 -9.68 -9.33
C VAL A 280 -9.75 -10.05 -10.75
N GLY A 281 -10.83 -9.42 -11.24
CA GLY A 281 -11.31 -9.58 -12.61
C GLY A 281 -10.28 -9.13 -13.66
N VAL A 282 -9.69 -7.94 -13.49
CA VAL A 282 -8.64 -7.43 -14.37
C VAL A 282 -7.39 -8.31 -14.33
N LYS A 283 -7.00 -8.79 -13.15
CA LYS A 283 -5.88 -9.73 -12.99
C LYS A 283 -6.12 -11.01 -13.78
N LYS A 284 -7.32 -11.59 -13.71
CA LYS A 284 -7.70 -12.79 -14.46
C LYS A 284 -7.64 -12.55 -15.96
N LEU A 285 -8.17 -11.42 -16.44
CA LEU A 285 -8.20 -11.07 -17.87
C LEU A 285 -6.80 -10.89 -18.46
N ASN A 286 -5.92 -10.19 -17.74
CA ASN A 286 -4.57 -9.85 -18.22
C ASN A 286 -3.49 -10.83 -17.73
N ALA A 287 -3.88 -12.00 -17.22
CA ALA A 287 -2.96 -13.01 -16.70
C ALA A 287 -1.91 -12.47 -15.73
N ASN A 288 -2.32 -11.55 -14.84
CA ASN A 288 -1.44 -10.87 -13.90
C ASN A 288 -0.21 -10.18 -14.54
N GLY A 289 -0.25 -9.87 -15.85
CA GLY A 289 0.86 -9.23 -16.57
C GLY A 289 1.72 -10.18 -17.40
N LEU A 290 1.38 -11.48 -17.46
CA LEU A 290 2.02 -12.40 -18.41
C LEU A 290 1.63 -12.04 -19.84
N LYS A 291 2.59 -12.12 -20.78
CA LYS A 291 2.34 -11.90 -22.21
C LYS A 291 3.07 -12.98 -23.00
N ASN A 292 2.43 -13.53 -24.02
CA ASN A 292 3.03 -14.48 -24.99
C ASN A 292 3.20 -13.84 -26.38
N ASN A 293 2.77 -12.59 -26.52
CA ASN A 293 3.00 -11.67 -27.65
C ASN A 293 2.99 -10.23 -27.09
N LEU A 294 2.54 -9.23 -27.85
CA LEU A 294 2.29 -7.87 -27.35
C LEU A 294 1.31 -7.83 -26.16
N ILE A 295 0.39 -8.79 -26.11
CA ILE A 295 -0.61 -8.98 -25.06
C ILE A 295 -0.68 -10.45 -24.62
N PHE A 296 -1.43 -10.73 -23.57
CA PHE A 296 -1.81 -12.09 -23.20
C PHE A 296 -2.83 -12.66 -24.18
N THR A 297 -2.57 -13.84 -24.75
CA THR A 297 -3.56 -14.55 -25.60
C THR A 297 -4.00 -15.91 -25.05
N GLY A 298 -3.32 -16.45 -24.02
CA GLY A 298 -3.67 -17.73 -23.42
C GLY A 298 -2.51 -18.38 -22.66
N TYR A 299 -2.83 -19.46 -21.94
CA TYR A 299 -1.87 -20.31 -21.24
C TYR A 299 -1.53 -21.57 -22.05
N PRO A 300 -0.37 -22.21 -21.80
CA PRO A 300 0.71 -21.72 -20.96
C PRO A 300 1.46 -20.54 -21.61
N VAL A 301 2.02 -19.65 -20.79
CA VAL A 301 2.94 -18.62 -21.25
C VAL A 301 4.36 -19.15 -21.08
N VAL A 302 5.03 -19.43 -22.21
CA VAL A 302 6.38 -19.98 -22.24
C VAL A 302 7.39 -18.92 -22.63
N GLY A 303 8.49 -18.77 -21.89
CA GLY A 303 9.59 -17.87 -22.25
C GLY A 303 10.80 -17.99 -21.34
N HIS A 304 11.84 -17.22 -21.64
CA HIS A 304 13.15 -17.31 -20.99
C HIS A 304 13.07 -17.02 -19.48
N GLN A 305 13.83 -17.77 -18.67
CA GLN A 305 13.84 -17.63 -17.21
C GLN A 305 14.02 -16.17 -16.76
N GLY A 306 14.97 -15.43 -17.34
CA GLY A 306 15.24 -14.04 -16.98
C GLY A 306 14.08 -13.11 -17.30
N LYS A 307 13.41 -13.30 -18.44
CA LYS A 307 12.17 -12.56 -18.80
C LYS A 307 10.96 -12.90 -17.91
N MET A 308 10.95 -14.08 -17.29
CA MET A 308 9.89 -14.50 -16.38
C MET A 308 10.17 -14.14 -14.92
N GLN A 309 11.44 -14.08 -14.54
CA GLN A 309 11.92 -13.71 -13.21
C GLN A 309 11.91 -12.19 -13.02
N THR A 310 12.29 -11.41 -14.03
CA THR A 310 12.31 -9.94 -13.94
C THR A 310 10.93 -9.35 -14.22
N SER A 311 10.10 -9.23 -13.18
CA SER A 311 8.66 -9.03 -13.36
C SER A 311 8.18 -7.58 -13.52
N GLY A 312 8.92 -6.64 -14.13
CA GLY A 312 8.40 -5.27 -14.21
C GLY A 312 9.16 -4.31 -15.11
N SER A 313 8.44 -3.56 -15.93
CA SER A 313 8.98 -2.60 -16.90
C SER A 313 9.13 -1.17 -16.38
N CYS A 314 8.52 -0.80 -15.25
CA CYS A 314 8.37 0.61 -14.89
C CYS A 314 9.69 1.38 -14.74
N LEU A 315 10.65 0.82 -14.00
CA LEU A 315 11.95 1.47 -13.74
C LEU A 315 12.80 1.67 -14.99
N TYR A 316 12.39 1.07 -16.11
CA TYR A 316 13.07 1.11 -17.41
C TYR A 316 12.19 1.74 -18.50
N SER A 317 11.06 2.35 -18.12
CA SER A 317 10.15 2.98 -19.08
C SER A 317 10.76 4.22 -19.73
N SER A 318 10.33 4.49 -20.97
CA SER A 318 10.86 5.61 -21.76
C SER A 318 10.68 6.95 -21.05
N THR A 319 11.76 7.73 -21.02
CA THR A 319 11.75 9.13 -20.57
C THR A 319 11.03 10.07 -21.55
N THR A 320 10.36 9.58 -22.59
CA THR A 320 9.51 10.40 -23.46
C THR A 320 8.02 10.37 -23.06
N ARG A 321 7.62 9.40 -22.24
CA ARG A 321 6.23 9.25 -21.76
C ARG A 321 6.04 9.98 -20.45
N ILE A 322 5.57 11.23 -20.55
CA ILE A 322 5.28 12.10 -19.40
C ILE A 322 3.93 11.84 -18.73
N ASP A 323 3.07 11.08 -19.39
CA ASP A 323 1.73 10.72 -18.92
C ASP A 323 1.70 9.46 -18.05
N ASN A 324 2.85 8.78 -17.94
CA ASN A 324 3.01 7.54 -17.19
C ASN A 324 4.10 7.64 -16.11
N SER A 325 3.96 6.84 -15.06
CA SER A 325 4.97 6.69 -14.00
C SER A 325 4.77 5.37 -13.25
N CYS A 326 5.70 5.03 -12.35
CA CYS A 326 5.46 3.93 -11.42
C CYS A 326 4.33 4.31 -10.49
N ALA A 327 3.41 3.37 -10.24
CA ALA A 327 2.22 3.67 -9.45
C ALA A 327 2.55 4.18 -8.04
N TRP A 328 3.70 3.78 -7.48
CA TRP A 328 4.21 4.19 -6.18
C TRP A 328 5.11 5.43 -6.19
N ASP A 329 5.31 6.09 -7.34
CA ASP A 329 6.13 7.31 -7.40
C ASP A 329 5.55 8.39 -6.46
N PRO A 330 6.34 8.91 -5.51
CA PRO A 330 5.82 9.81 -4.49
C PRO A 330 5.29 11.13 -5.07
N ARG A 331 5.75 11.55 -6.26
CA ARG A 331 5.32 12.82 -6.88
C ARG A 331 3.88 12.77 -7.39
N ILE A 332 3.34 11.57 -7.61
CA ILE A 332 1.98 11.42 -8.14
C ILE A 332 0.94 11.12 -7.06
N ASN A 333 1.35 10.83 -5.82
CA ASN A 333 0.45 10.46 -4.72
C ASN A 333 -0.53 9.32 -5.11
N GLY A 334 0.00 8.29 -5.79
CA GLY A 334 -0.74 7.12 -6.26
C GLY A 334 -0.79 6.00 -5.21
N LEU A 335 -0.23 4.85 -5.56
CA LEU A 335 -0.19 3.65 -4.74
C LEU A 335 0.64 3.87 -3.47
N PHE A 336 -0.01 3.75 -2.30
CA PHE A 336 0.63 3.94 -1.00
C PHE A 336 0.01 3.01 0.05
N PHE A 337 0.81 2.04 0.51
CA PHE A 337 0.36 0.90 1.31
C PHE A 337 1.38 0.49 2.35
N TYR A 338 0.92 -0.31 3.30
CA TYR A 338 1.77 -1.13 4.15
C TYR A 338 1.97 -2.49 3.51
N GLU A 339 3.16 -3.04 3.65
CA GLU A 339 3.49 -4.41 3.27
C GLU A 339 3.90 -5.19 4.52
N SER A 340 3.24 -6.31 4.75
CA SER A 340 3.61 -7.28 5.77
C SER A 340 4.03 -8.57 5.13
N THR A 341 5.17 -9.11 5.57
CA THR A 341 5.69 -10.38 5.08
C THR A 341 6.15 -11.25 6.23
N ALA A 342 5.40 -12.32 6.43
CA ALA A 342 5.61 -13.32 7.46
C ALA A 342 6.15 -14.62 6.85
N ILE A 343 7.18 -15.19 7.48
CA ILE A 343 7.84 -16.41 7.02
C ILE A 343 7.62 -17.51 8.07
N PHE A 344 7.00 -18.61 7.64
CA PHE A 344 6.55 -19.70 8.49
C PHE A 344 7.24 -21.02 8.13
N PRO A 345 7.53 -21.88 9.12
CA PRO A 345 7.62 -23.32 8.89
C PRO A 345 6.26 -23.85 8.38
N ALA A 346 6.28 -24.88 7.52
CA ALA A 346 5.08 -25.40 6.87
C ALA A 346 3.91 -25.71 7.82
N GLN A 347 4.18 -26.39 8.94
CA GLN A 347 3.16 -26.77 9.91
C GLN A 347 2.41 -25.55 10.48
N LYS A 348 3.13 -24.46 10.78
CA LYS A 348 2.53 -23.26 11.38
C LYS A 348 1.75 -22.43 10.37
N PHE A 349 2.07 -22.53 9.08
CA PHE A 349 1.37 -21.81 8.04
C PHE A 349 -0.09 -22.27 7.92
N ALA A 350 -0.34 -23.58 7.91
CA ALA A 350 -1.70 -24.12 7.82
C ALA A 350 -2.60 -23.64 8.97
N ASP A 351 -2.09 -23.64 10.21
CA ASP A 351 -2.83 -23.16 11.38
C ASP A 351 -3.07 -21.64 11.33
N PHE A 352 -2.08 -20.87 10.84
CA PHE A 352 -2.26 -19.45 10.58
C PHE A 352 -3.40 -19.19 9.59
N ILE A 353 -3.45 -19.89 8.45
CA ILE A 353 -4.52 -19.75 7.47
C ILE A 353 -5.88 -20.10 8.09
N ARG A 354 -5.98 -21.17 8.88
CA ARG A 354 -7.22 -21.55 9.57
C ARG A 354 -7.72 -20.44 10.50
N ASP A 355 -6.84 -19.76 11.22
CA ASP A 355 -7.23 -18.64 12.08
C ASP A 355 -7.60 -17.38 11.30
N VAL A 356 -6.91 -17.08 10.20
CA VAL A 356 -7.30 -15.98 9.31
C VAL A 356 -8.67 -16.27 8.67
N LYS A 357 -8.96 -17.53 8.31
CA LYS A 357 -10.29 -17.97 7.85
C LYS A 357 -11.36 -17.76 8.93
N LYS A 358 -11.06 -17.94 10.23
CA LYS A 358 -12.00 -17.59 11.32
C LYS A 358 -12.34 -16.10 11.34
N LEU A 359 -11.36 -15.21 11.14
CA LEU A 359 -11.62 -13.77 10.99
C LEU A 359 -12.49 -13.48 9.76
N ARG A 360 -12.20 -14.15 8.64
CA ARG A 360 -13.02 -14.05 7.42
C ARG A 360 -14.46 -14.50 7.66
N TYR A 361 -14.69 -15.61 8.38
CA TYR A 361 -16.05 -16.10 8.66
C TYR A 361 -16.91 -15.13 9.48
N ILE A 362 -16.30 -14.29 10.32
CA ILE A 362 -17.02 -13.24 11.06
C ILE A 362 -17.61 -12.21 10.09
N LYS A 363 -16.77 -11.71 9.17
CA LYS A 363 -17.19 -10.75 8.14
C LYS A 363 -16.20 -10.75 6.96
N PRO A 364 -16.50 -11.42 5.85
CA PRO A 364 -15.55 -11.58 4.73
C PRO A 364 -15.24 -10.24 4.05
N ASP A 365 -16.19 -9.31 4.04
CA ASP A 365 -16.03 -7.98 3.46
C ASP A 365 -14.90 -7.18 4.10
N ASN A 366 -14.51 -7.50 5.33
CA ASN A 366 -13.41 -6.82 6.00
C ASN A 366 -12.05 -7.07 5.30
N PHE A 367 -11.95 -8.15 4.52
CA PHE A 367 -10.77 -8.53 3.75
C PHE A 367 -10.72 -7.89 2.36
N CYS A 368 -11.77 -7.20 1.90
CA CYS A 368 -11.75 -6.56 0.58
C CYS A 368 -10.58 -5.57 0.40
N GLY A 369 -10.09 -5.00 1.51
CA GLY A 369 -8.89 -4.14 1.50
C GLY A 369 -7.64 -4.82 0.95
N VAL A 370 -7.29 -6.03 1.38
CA VAL A 370 -6.07 -6.73 0.89
C VAL A 370 -6.24 -7.21 -0.55
N ASP A 371 -7.46 -7.59 -0.93
CA ASP A 371 -7.73 -8.13 -2.26
C ASP A 371 -7.52 -7.09 -3.37
N ILE A 372 -7.68 -5.79 -3.04
CA ILE A 372 -7.29 -4.67 -3.94
C ILE A 372 -5.77 -4.65 -4.19
N TYR A 373 -4.97 -5.12 -3.24
CA TYR A 373 -3.50 -5.11 -3.29
C TYR A 373 -2.89 -6.50 -3.51
N ASN A 374 -3.53 -7.32 -4.34
CA ASN A 374 -3.07 -8.68 -4.70
C ASN A 374 -3.23 -9.74 -3.60
N GLY A 375 -4.08 -9.53 -2.59
CA GLY A 375 -4.40 -10.56 -1.61
C GLY A 375 -3.18 -11.01 -0.80
N PHE A 376 -3.21 -12.26 -0.32
CA PHE A 376 -2.08 -12.93 0.30
C PHE A 376 -1.27 -13.65 -0.78
N LEU A 377 -0.04 -13.23 -1.04
CA LEU A 377 0.90 -13.92 -1.92
C LEU A 377 1.72 -14.91 -1.11
N ILE A 378 1.52 -16.20 -1.38
CA ILE A 378 2.16 -17.32 -0.71
C ILE A 378 3.24 -17.88 -1.64
N ARG A 379 4.48 -17.87 -1.17
CA ARG A 379 5.67 -18.32 -1.91
C ARG A 379 6.47 -19.31 -1.08
N PHE A 380 7.30 -20.09 -1.74
CA PHE A 380 8.10 -21.14 -1.11
C PHE A 380 9.58 -20.84 -1.27
N ILE A 381 10.33 -20.94 -0.17
CA ILE A 381 11.77 -20.71 -0.18
C ILE A 381 12.50 -21.87 0.49
N LYS A 382 13.67 -22.20 -0.04
CA LYS A 382 14.54 -23.25 0.49
C LYS A 382 15.29 -22.78 1.74
N ALA A 383 15.69 -23.75 2.56
CA ALA A 383 16.60 -23.54 3.67
C ALA A 383 17.92 -22.87 3.23
N SER A 384 18.52 -22.10 4.15
CA SER A 384 19.74 -21.34 3.96
C SER A 384 20.57 -21.37 5.24
N GLY A 385 21.90 -21.49 5.09
CA GLY A 385 22.85 -21.40 6.20
C GLY A 385 23.05 -19.98 6.76
N ALA A 386 22.42 -18.95 6.18
CA ALA A 386 22.57 -17.58 6.65
C ALA A 386 22.08 -17.41 8.10
N PHE A 387 22.83 -16.68 8.94
CA PHE A 387 22.51 -16.57 10.36
C PHE A 387 21.17 -15.91 10.66
N LEU A 388 20.79 -14.92 9.84
CA LEU A 388 19.48 -14.26 9.87
C LEU A 388 18.56 -14.74 8.73
N GLY A 389 18.85 -15.91 8.16
CA GLY A 389 18.06 -16.56 7.11
C GLY A 389 17.10 -17.63 7.65
N GLN A 390 16.59 -18.44 6.74
CA GLN A 390 15.68 -19.55 7.07
C GLN A 390 16.47 -20.84 7.20
N SER A 391 16.50 -21.44 8.40
CA SER A 391 17.20 -22.70 8.65
C SER A 391 16.49 -23.94 8.08
N GLU A 392 15.30 -23.76 7.52
CA GLU A 392 14.44 -24.83 6.98
C GLU A 392 13.64 -24.29 5.79
N ASP A 393 13.14 -25.18 4.94
CA ASP A 393 12.21 -24.84 3.86
C ASP A 393 10.98 -24.14 4.47
N SER A 394 10.63 -22.98 3.92
CA SER A 394 9.70 -22.05 4.57
C SER A 394 8.68 -21.48 3.58
N ILE A 395 7.55 -21.07 4.12
CA ILE A 395 6.44 -20.44 3.41
C ILE A 395 6.50 -18.95 3.70
N VAL A 396 6.57 -18.14 2.66
CA VAL A 396 6.56 -16.69 2.73
C VAL A 396 5.17 -16.20 2.37
N VAL A 397 4.58 -15.39 3.23
CA VAL A 397 3.24 -14.82 3.02
C VAL A 397 3.36 -13.31 3.01
N ASP A 398 3.19 -12.70 1.85
CA ASP A 398 3.13 -11.25 1.66
C ASP A 398 1.67 -10.80 1.60
N PHE A 399 1.32 -9.73 2.31
CA PHE A 399 0.01 -9.09 2.19
C PHE A 399 0.14 -7.59 2.35
N ASN A 400 -0.52 -6.88 1.43
CA ASN A 400 -0.47 -5.43 1.30
C ASN A 400 -1.83 -4.83 1.66
N TYR A 401 -1.83 -3.69 2.33
CA TYR A 401 -3.09 -3.03 2.70
C TYR A 401 -2.90 -1.52 2.84
N TYR A 402 -4.02 -0.80 2.75
CA TYR A 402 -4.05 0.65 2.73
C TYR A 402 -3.22 1.31 3.84
N ARG A 403 -2.38 2.28 3.44
CA ARG A 403 -1.68 3.20 4.35
C ARG A 403 -2.26 4.60 4.17
N ALA A 404 -2.71 5.22 5.26
CA ALA A 404 -3.19 6.60 5.22
C ALA A 404 -2.03 7.58 4.99
N ASP A 405 -2.30 8.73 4.39
CA ASP A 405 -1.26 9.75 4.20
C ASP A 405 -0.81 10.31 5.55
N GLU A 406 -1.78 10.64 6.42
CA GLU A 406 -1.55 11.12 7.78
C GLU A 406 -1.41 9.95 8.77
N PRO A 407 -0.36 9.92 9.62
CA PRO A 407 -0.12 8.80 10.55
C PRO A 407 -1.20 8.64 11.61
N SER A 408 -1.89 9.73 11.96
CA SER A 408 -2.96 9.73 12.95
C SER A 408 -4.32 9.28 12.38
N THR A 409 -4.40 8.91 11.10
CA THR A 409 -5.68 8.56 10.44
C THR A 409 -5.88 7.05 10.43
N PRO A 410 -6.88 6.54 11.19
CA PRO A 410 -7.22 5.12 11.17
C PRO A 410 -7.74 4.69 9.80
N ARG A 411 -7.55 3.41 9.48
CA ARG A 411 -8.06 2.78 8.25
C ARG A 411 -9.26 1.87 8.52
N LEU A 412 -10.05 1.61 7.48
CA LEU A 412 -11.09 0.60 7.51
C LEU A 412 -10.52 -0.76 7.90
N ASN A 413 -11.23 -1.44 8.81
CA ASN A 413 -10.89 -2.79 9.29
C ASN A 413 -9.45 -2.86 9.83
N GLN A 414 -8.96 -1.77 10.40
CA GLN A 414 -7.63 -1.70 10.99
C GLN A 414 -7.37 -2.81 12.01
N ASP A 415 -8.39 -3.11 12.81
CA ASP A 415 -8.35 -4.15 13.81
C ASP A 415 -8.09 -5.54 13.23
N VAL A 416 -8.68 -5.85 12.07
CA VAL A 416 -8.47 -7.11 11.36
C VAL A 416 -7.01 -7.26 10.93
N TRP A 417 -6.42 -6.22 10.32
CA TRP A 417 -5.03 -6.31 9.82
C TRP A 417 -4.01 -6.36 10.96
N GLU A 418 -4.20 -5.57 12.02
CA GLU A 418 -3.35 -5.63 13.20
C GLU A 418 -3.45 -6.98 13.91
N GLU A 419 -4.62 -7.62 13.90
CA GLU A 419 -4.80 -8.96 14.44
C GLU A 419 -4.11 -10.02 13.58
N VAL A 420 -4.24 -9.95 12.24
CA VAL A 420 -3.56 -10.86 11.31
C VAL A 420 -2.03 -10.77 11.46
N GLU A 421 -1.47 -9.57 11.55
CA GLU A 421 -0.04 -9.38 11.82
C GLU A 421 0.38 -9.95 13.17
N GLN A 422 -0.44 -9.74 14.22
CA GLN A 422 -0.11 -10.26 15.54
C GLN A 422 -0.23 -11.78 15.62
N MET A 423 -1.20 -12.38 14.93
CA MET A 423 -1.27 -13.83 14.75
C MET A 423 0.00 -14.35 14.10
N ALA A 424 0.42 -13.75 12.97
CA ALA A 424 1.61 -14.18 12.26
C ALA A 424 2.86 -14.08 13.16
N PHE A 425 3.16 -12.89 13.69
CA PHE A 425 4.44 -12.61 14.32
C PHE A 425 4.56 -13.03 15.79
N PHE A 426 3.46 -13.10 16.54
CA PHE A 426 3.47 -13.40 17.98
C PHE A 426 2.82 -14.75 18.31
N LYS A 427 1.67 -15.07 17.73
CA LYS A 427 1.02 -16.37 17.98
C LYS A 427 1.80 -17.52 17.33
N TYR A 428 2.11 -17.38 16.04
CA TYR A 428 2.82 -18.41 15.27
C TYR A 428 4.33 -18.21 15.24
N GLY A 429 4.82 -17.07 15.70
CA GLY A 429 6.25 -16.78 15.78
C GLY A 429 6.91 -16.70 14.41
N ALA A 430 6.17 -16.26 13.38
CA ALA A 430 6.71 -16.07 12.04
C ALA A 430 7.90 -15.11 12.05
N LYS A 431 8.89 -15.40 11.22
CA LYS A 431 10.03 -14.53 11.01
C LYS A 431 9.64 -13.39 10.07
N PRO A 432 10.04 -12.14 10.36
CA PRO A 432 9.79 -11.03 9.46
C PRO A 432 10.75 -11.06 8.27
N HIS A 433 10.26 -10.72 7.09
CA HIS A 433 11.13 -10.28 5.99
C HIS A 433 11.81 -8.95 6.35
N TRP A 434 13.14 -8.91 6.26
CA TRP A 434 13.96 -7.80 6.74
C TRP A 434 13.76 -6.47 6.00
N ALA A 435 13.25 -6.49 4.77
CA ALA A 435 13.12 -5.28 3.94
C ALA A 435 11.69 -4.73 3.77
N LYS A 436 10.68 -5.34 4.39
CA LYS A 436 9.26 -5.04 4.10
C LYS A 436 8.45 -4.54 5.30
N ASN A 437 8.64 -5.17 6.46
CA ASN A 437 7.75 -5.00 7.59
C ASN A 437 7.92 -3.69 8.36
N ARG A 438 6.92 -3.36 9.18
CA ARG A 438 6.97 -2.29 10.19
C ARG A 438 7.67 -2.79 11.46
N ASN A 439 8.04 -1.87 12.36
CA ASN A 439 8.81 -2.19 13.58
C ASN A 439 8.16 -3.28 14.44
N LEU A 440 6.81 -3.32 14.52
CA LEU A 440 6.11 -4.36 15.30
C LEU A 440 6.53 -5.79 14.95
N ALA A 441 6.78 -6.10 13.67
CA ALA A 441 7.08 -7.46 13.22
C ALA A 441 8.44 -7.97 13.74
N PHE A 442 9.32 -7.01 14.06
CA PHE A 442 10.67 -7.23 14.56
C PHE A 442 10.75 -7.23 16.10
N LEU A 443 9.64 -7.00 16.81
CA LEU A 443 9.64 -7.14 18.27
C LEU A 443 10.06 -8.56 18.66
N ASN A 444 11.03 -8.63 19.58
CA ASN A 444 11.65 -9.88 20.02
C ASN A 444 12.28 -10.74 18.90
N VAL A 445 12.70 -10.14 17.78
CA VAL A 445 13.25 -10.86 16.62
C VAL A 445 14.47 -11.71 16.96
N GLN A 446 15.26 -11.35 17.98
CA GLN A 446 16.40 -12.12 18.46
C GLN A 446 16.03 -13.55 18.88
N LYS A 447 14.78 -13.76 19.34
CA LYS A 447 14.28 -15.09 19.73
C LYS A 447 13.82 -15.93 18.53
N LYS A 448 13.65 -15.31 17.35
CA LYS A 448 13.13 -15.95 16.14
C LYS A 448 14.22 -16.61 15.28
N TYR A 449 15.50 -16.26 15.50
CA TYR A 449 16.63 -16.74 14.71
C TYR A 449 17.63 -17.52 15.59
N PRO A 450 17.78 -18.85 15.39
CA PRO A 450 18.67 -19.67 16.23
C PRO A 450 20.14 -19.21 16.23
N ASN A 451 20.62 -18.65 15.12
CA ASN A 451 22.00 -18.19 14.96
C ASN A 451 22.17 -16.68 15.22
N PHE A 452 21.20 -16.01 15.86
CA PHE A 452 21.24 -14.57 16.11
C PHE A 452 22.51 -14.13 16.85
N ASN A 453 22.91 -14.88 17.89
CA ASN A 453 24.13 -14.57 18.66
C ASN A 453 25.40 -14.68 17.82
N LYS A 454 25.45 -15.61 16.85
CA LYS A 454 26.58 -15.72 15.91
C LYS A 454 26.64 -14.51 14.98
N PHE A 455 25.48 -14.01 14.53
CA PHE A 455 25.41 -12.75 13.77
C PHE A 455 25.93 -11.56 14.57
N VAL A 456 25.50 -11.43 15.83
CA VAL A 456 25.98 -10.35 16.72
C VAL A 456 27.50 -10.46 16.97
N ALA A 457 28.03 -11.68 17.10
CA ALA A 457 29.47 -11.90 17.22
C ALA A 457 30.22 -11.47 15.94
N ALA A 458 29.73 -11.87 14.76
CA ALA A 458 30.28 -11.44 13.47
C ALA A 458 30.25 -9.91 13.31
N LYS A 459 29.15 -9.25 13.73
CA LYS A 459 29.05 -7.79 13.74
C LYS A 459 30.14 -7.14 14.59
N ARG A 460 30.38 -7.66 15.80
CA ARG A 460 31.44 -7.14 16.69
C ARG A 460 32.84 -7.35 16.12
N GLN A 461 33.05 -8.46 15.42
CA GLN A 461 34.33 -8.76 14.76
C GLN A 461 34.60 -7.87 13.55
N LEU A 462 33.59 -7.63 12.71
CA LEU A 462 33.75 -6.92 11.43
C LEU A 462 33.60 -5.39 11.55
N ASP A 463 32.85 -4.89 12.55
CA ASP A 463 32.60 -3.47 12.76
C ASP A 463 32.85 -3.05 14.21
N LEU A 464 34.13 -3.09 14.62
CA LEU A 464 34.57 -2.78 15.99
C LEU A 464 34.14 -1.38 16.48
N GLN A 465 34.01 -0.41 15.57
CA GLN A 465 33.62 0.97 15.88
C GLN A 465 32.11 1.21 15.78
N ASN A 466 31.31 0.19 15.45
CA ASN A 466 29.88 0.30 15.14
C ASN A 466 29.59 1.35 14.06
N MET A 467 30.50 1.54 13.10
CA MET A 467 30.41 2.50 12.01
C MET A 467 29.13 2.33 11.19
N PHE A 468 28.67 1.09 10.99
CA PHE A 468 27.53 0.76 10.14
C PHE A 468 26.20 0.63 10.89
N SER A 469 26.18 0.96 12.19
CA SER A 469 24.97 0.89 13.02
C SER A 469 24.16 2.19 12.96
N SER A 470 22.85 2.08 13.11
CA SER A 470 21.92 3.20 13.25
C SER A 470 21.00 3.02 14.46
N ALA A 471 20.35 4.09 14.90
CA ALA A 471 19.34 4.03 15.95
C ALA A 471 18.28 2.95 15.66
N TRP A 472 17.81 2.88 14.40
CA TRP A 472 16.86 1.86 13.96
C TRP A 472 17.45 0.44 14.04
N SER A 473 18.67 0.20 13.53
CA SER A 473 19.25 -1.15 13.60
C SER A 473 19.54 -1.59 15.03
N ASP A 474 19.91 -0.66 15.90
CA ASP A 474 20.20 -0.95 17.30
C ASP A 474 18.90 -1.26 18.08
N GLU A 475 17.82 -0.53 17.82
CA GLU A 475 16.49 -0.84 18.32
C GLU A 475 16.07 -2.26 17.93
N ILE A 476 16.15 -2.58 16.62
CA ILE A 476 15.70 -3.87 16.10
C ILE A 476 16.58 -5.03 16.56
N LEU A 477 17.91 -4.88 16.55
CA LEU A 477 18.83 -5.98 16.89
C LEU A 477 19.02 -6.17 18.40
N PHE A 478 18.86 -5.11 19.20
CA PHE A 478 19.13 -5.18 20.64
C PHE A 478 17.89 -4.94 21.52
N GLY A 479 16.71 -4.72 20.92
CA GLY A 479 15.43 -4.72 21.61
C GLY A 479 15.21 -3.51 22.52
N LYS A 480 15.74 -2.33 22.16
CA LYS A 480 15.45 -1.09 22.88
C LYS A 480 14.06 -0.59 22.46
N GLU A 481 13.00 -1.07 23.12
CA GLU A 481 11.64 -0.62 22.82
C GLU A 481 11.54 0.90 23.00
N ALA A 482 11.18 1.60 21.92
CA ALA A 482 10.93 3.03 21.98
C ALA A 482 9.70 3.32 22.85
N ALA A 483 9.67 4.50 23.47
CA ALA A 483 8.50 4.93 24.24
C ALA A 483 7.24 4.95 23.34
N LYS A 484 6.12 4.46 23.85
CA LYS A 484 4.85 4.44 23.09
C LYS A 484 4.25 5.84 23.05
N GLU A 485 4.31 6.46 21.86
CA GLU A 485 3.76 7.78 21.57
C GLU A 485 2.29 7.71 21.15
N GLU A 486 1.59 8.85 21.15
CA GLU A 486 0.22 8.95 20.64
C GLU A 486 0.14 8.44 19.18
N GLY A 487 -0.89 7.65 18.87
CA GLY A 487 -1.09 7.09 17.52
C GLY A 487 -0.07 6.04 17.08
N CYS A 488 0.90 5.61 17.90
CA CYS A 488 1.98 4.72 17.48
C CYS A 488 1.52 3.38 16.90
N ALA A 489 0.33 2.89 17.28
CA ALA A 489 -0.19 1.62 16.77
C ALA A 489 -0.67 1.74 15.32
N LEU A 490 -1.15 2.92 14.90
CA LEU A 490 -1.64 3.14 13.54
C LEU A 490 -0.54 2.98 12.47
N GLU A 491 0.69 3.40 12.79
CA GLU A 491 1.89 3.20 11.97
C GLU A 491 2.65 1.90 12.31
N GLY A 492 2.16 1.08 13.24
CA GLY A 492 2.81 -0.19 13.59
C GLY A 492 4.17 -0.02 14.25
N GLN A 493 4.36 1.12 14.93
CA GLN A 493 5.52 1.40 15.76
C GLN A 493 5.39 0.73 17.14
N CYS A 494 4.16 0.42 17.56
CA CYS A 494 3.87 -0.25 18.83
C CYS A 494 2.64 -1.15 18.73
N ILE A 495 2.50 -2.07 19.68
CA ILE A 495 1.22 -2.73 19.97
C ILE A 495 0.45 -1.86 20.97
N CYS A 496 -0.82 -1.56 20.68
CA CYS A 496 -1.62 -0.70 21.54
C CYS A 496 -1.79 -1.31 22.94
N SER A 497 -1.79 -0.45 23.95
CA SER A 497 -2.02 -0.82 25.36
C SER A 497 -3.01 0.15 26.01
N GLU A 498 -2.85 1.43 25.70
CA GLU A 498 -3.79 2.51 26.01
C GLU A 498 -4.52 3.00 24.74
N ASP A 499 -5.68 3.62 24.90
CA ASP A 499 -6.50 4.14 23.80
C ASP A 499 -5.81 5.25 22.99
N ARG A 500 -4.97 6.07 23.63
CA ARG A 500 -4.19 7.14 22.97
C ARG A 500 -3.29 6.62 21.82
N HIS A 501 -2.95 5.34 21.82
CA HIS A 501 -2.17 4.74 20.73
C HIS A 501 -3.01 4.53 19.45
N CYS A 502 -4.34 4.64 19.54
CA CYS A 502 -5.29 4.31 18.49
C CYS A 502 -6.06 5.50 17.92
N SER A 503 -5.73 6.74 18.30
CA SER A 503 -6.50 7.95 17.93
C SER A 503 -7.95 7.92 18.44
N PRO A 504 -8.17 8.04 19.77
CA PRO A 504 -9.48 8.00 20.39
C PRO A 504 -10.39 9.14 19.92
N ASP A 505 -9.83 10.30 19.57
CA ASP A 505 -10.57 11.43 19.01
C ASP A 505 -11.23 11.13 17.65
N LYS A 506 -10.73 10.12 16.94
CA LYS A 506 -11.33 9.59 15.70
C LYS A 506 -12.22 8.36 15.95
N GLY A 507 -12.46 8.05 17.22
CA GLY A 507 -13.32 6.98 17.71
C GLY A 507 -12.71 5.59 17.65
N TYR A 508 -11.38 5.48 17.64
CA TYR A 508 -10.66 4.20 17.66
C TYR A 508 -10.01 3.98 19.03
N LEU A 509 -10.29 2.83 19.62
CA LEU A 509 -9.86 2.47 20.96
C LEU A 509 -9.02 1.19 20.91
N CYS A 510 -8.16 1.01 21.90
CA CYS A 510 -7.35 -0.20 22.02
C CYS A 510 -8.19 -1.33 22.60
N GLN A 511 -8.41 -2.39 21.81
CA GLN A 511 -9.32 -3.48 22.13
C GLN A 511 -8.64 -4.84 21.94
N PRO A 512 -9.15 -5.92 22.55
CA PRO A 512 -8.72 -7.28 22.24
C PRO A 512 -9.06 -7.70 20.81
N GLY A 513 -8.31 -8.64 20.25
CA GLY A 513 -8.63 -9.29 18.97
C GLY A 513 -9.98 -10.03 18.98
N LEU A 514 -10.52 -10.28 17.79
CA LEU A 514 -11.78 -11.00 17.59
C LEU A 514 -11.60 -12.52 17.72
N VAL A 515 -10.50 -13.07 17.21
CA VAL A 515 -10.16 -14.50 17.21
C VAL A 515 -8.94 -14.77 18.11
N TYR A 516 -7.85 -14.02 17.94
CA TYR A 516 -6.66 -14.08 18.79
C TYR A 516 -6.82 -13.05 19.93
N LYS A 517 -7.32 -13.50 21.08
CA LYS A 517 -7.75 -12.61 22.19
C LYS A 517 -6.61 -11.87 22.86
N GLU A 518 -5.40 -12.39 22.77
CA GLU A 518 -4.18 -11.78 23.27
C GLU A 518 -3.68 -10.65 22.36
N ALA A 519 -4.14 -10.58 21.10
CA ALA A 519 -3.87 -9.43 20.24
C ALA A 519 -4.49 -8.16 20.81
N ARG A 520 -3.80 -7.04 20.65
CA ARG A 520 -4.30 -5.71 20.99
C ARG A 520 -4.36 -4.86 19.73
N VAL A 521 -5.55 -4.39 19.40
CA VAL A 521 -5.86 -3.79 18.11
C VAL A 521 -6.66 -2.50 18.24
N CYS A 522 -6.44 -1.58 17.32
CA CYS A 522 -7.17 -0.33 17.21
C CYS A 522 -8.49 -0.55 16.46
N ARG A 523 -9.60 -0.57 17.20
CA ARG A 523 -10.94 -0.82 16.67
C ARG A 523 -11.82 0.41 16.81
N GLY A 524 -12.54 0.74 15.73
CA GLY A 524 -13.54 1.81 15.73
C GLY A 524 -14.76 1.42 16.59
N SER A 525 -15.18 2.28 17.50
CA SER A 525 -16.28 2.01 18.44
C SER A 525 -17.69 2.01 17.81
N GLY A 526 -17.81 2.24 16.50
CA GLY A 526 -19.08 2.36 15.78
C GLY A 526 -19.95 3.56 16.19
N ARG A 527 -19.54 4.33 17.20
CA ARG A 527 -20.22 5.54 17.65
C ARG A 527 -19.69 6.72 16.86
N CYS A 528 -20.60 7.46 16.21
CA CYS A 528 -20.28 8.79 15.70
C CYS A 528 -19.90 9.67 16.89
N PHE A 529 -18.62 10.04 17.02
CA PHE A 529 -18.25 11.12 17.91
C PHE A 529 -18.69 12.41 17.23
N ALA A 530 -19.66 13.08 17.84
CA ALA A 530 -20.04 14.42 17.42
C ALA A 530 -18.85 15.33 17.75
N ASN A 531 -18.21 15.89 16.72
CA ASN A 531 -17.32 17.03 16.91
C ASN A 531 -18.13 18.12 17.62
N SER A 532 -17.61 18.64 18.73
CA SER A 532 -18.31 19.54 19.66
C SER A 532 -18.56 20.96 19.13
N SER A 533 -18.71 21.16 17.81
CA SER A 533 -18.80 22.51 17.23
C SER A 533 -19.47 22.57 15.85
N ALA A 534 -20.71 22.08 15.72
CA ALA A 534 -21.55 22.34 14.54
C ALA A 534 -22.90 22.95 14.94
N THR A 535 -23.13 24.20 14.53
CA THR A 535 -24.38 24.95 14.67
C THR A 535 -25.00 25.16 13.29
N ALA A 536 -26.29 24.84 13.11
CA ALA A 536 -27.05 25.11 11.88
C ALA A 536 -28.13 26.15 12.16
N ARG A 537 -28.23 27.21 11.34
CA ARG A 537 -29.30 28.22 11.37
C ARG A 537 -30.31 27.98 10.25
N VAL A 538 -31.59 28.15 10.56
CA VAL A 538 -32.68 28.17 9.58
C VAL A 538 -33.11 29.63 9.36
N THR A 539 -32.90 30.17 8.17
CA THR A 539 -33.36 31.52 7.80
C THR A 539 -34.65 31.42 6.98
N GLY A 540 -35.71 32.13 7.41
CA GLY A 540 -37.00 32.18 6.71
C GLY A 540 -36.95 33.01 5.42
N LEU A 541 -37.69 32.57 4.40
CA LEU A 541 -37.88 33.25 3.12
C LEU A 541 -39.08 34.20 3.17
N SER A 542 -38.85 35.51 3.01
CA SER A 542 -39.85 36.47 2.55
C SER A 542 -39.87 36.47 1.02
N GLY A 543 -41.05 36.23 0.41
CA GLY A 543 -41.20 36.00 -1.02
C GLY A 543 -41.11 37.26 -1.90
N ALA A 544 -40.76 37.04 -3.17
CA ALA A 544 -41.16 37.87 -4.31
C ALA A 544 -41.34 36.95 -5.52
N ALA A 545 -42.52 36.99 -6.13
CA ALA A 545 -42.87 36.21 -7.31
C ALA A 545 -42.38 36.93 -8.58
N VAL A 546 -41.72 36.20 -9.49
CA VAL A 546 -41.60 36.58 -10.91
C VAL A 546 -41.76 35.32 -11.73
N GLY A 547 -42.82 35.27 -12.54
CA GLY A 547 -43.07 34.19 -13.49
C GLY A 547 -42.45 34.48 -14.85
N TYR A 548 -42.06 33.42 -15.55
CA TYR A 548 -42.07 33.38 -17.02
C TYR A 548 -42.45 31.98 -17.49
N THR A 549 -43.49 31.93 -18.32
CA THR A 549 -44.01 30.78 -19.05
C THR A 549 -43.21 30.55 -20.33
N SER A 550 -42.94 29.30 -20.69
CA SER A 550 -42.74 28.90 -22.08
C SER A 550 -43.57 27.65 -22.39
N ALA A 551 -44.33 27.75 -23.47
CA ALA A 551 -45.29 26.77 -23.95
C ALA A 551 -44.65 25.82 -24.96
N VAL A 552 -45.06 24.55 -24.94
CA VAL A 552 -45.08 23.67 -26.12
C VAL A 552 -46.40 22.91 -26.10
N GLY A 553 -47.17 23.04 -27.18
CA GLY A 553 -48.52 22.49 -27.31
C GLY A 553 -48.56 21.03 -27.78
N GLY A 554 -49.70 20.40 -27.51
CA GLY A 554 -50.06 19.06 -27.99
C GLY A 554 -51.39 18.62 -27.40
N THR A 555 -52.44 18.63 -28.21
CA THR A 555 -53.86 18.41 -27.88
C THR A 555 -54.21 16.93 -27.64
N SER A 556 -55.01 16.62 -26.60
CA SER A 556 -56.22 15.75 -26.66
C SER A 556 -56.89 15.56 -25.28
N ARG A 557 -58.19 15.27 -25.32
CA ARG A 557 -59.20 15.39 -24.25
C ARG A 557 -59.11 14.37 -23.10
N ALA A 558 -59.35 14.92 -21.91
CA ALA A 558 -59.87 14.39 -20.64
C ALA A 558 -60.42 12.96 -20.56
N THR A 559 -60.00 12.21 -19.52
CA THR A 559 -60.88 11.69 -18.45
C THR A 559 -60.08 11.39 -17.16
N GLY A 560 -60.51 11.97 -16.03
CA GLY A 560 -60.40 11.46 -14.64
C GLY A 560 -59.03 11.12 -14.03
N PHE A 561 -58.36 12.09 -13.39
CA PHE A 561 -57.47 11.83 -12.25
C PHE A 561 -57.74 12.85 -11.14
N SER A 562 -58.07 12.36 -9.94
CA SER A 562 -58.06 13.16 -8.71
C SER A 562 -56.61 13.59 -8.42
N GLY A 563 -56.28 14.84 -8.76
CA GLY A 563 -54.93 15.38 -8.58
C GLY A 563 -54.58 15.55 -7.11
N ALA A 564 -53.56 14.82 -6.65
CA ALA A 564 -52.76 15.24 -5.51
C ALA A 564 -51.83 16.36 -5.98
N THR A 565 -51.98 17.57 -5.43
CA THR A 565 -51.00 18.65 -5.65
C THR A 565 -49.79 18.39 -4.75
N ILE A 566 -48.66 18.02 -5.34
CA ILE A 566 -47.38 17.87 -4.63
C ILE A 566 -46.72 19.24 -4.54
N TRP A 567 -46.49 19.72 -3.32
CA TRP A 567 -45.67 20.90 -3.05
C TRP A 567 -44.28 20.44 -2.62
N SER A 568 -43.28 20.53 -3.49
CA SER A 568 -41.89 20.38 -3.10
C SER A 568 -41.30 21.74 -2.74
N THR A 569 -40.90 21.93 -1.49
CA THR A 569 -40.12 23.11 -1.06
C THR A 569 -38.75 22.64 -0.58
N SER A 570 -37.70 23.16 -1.22
CA SER A 570 -36.31 22.93 -0.82
C SER A 570 -35.85 24.10 0.05
N VAL A 571 -35.34 23.82 1.26
CA VAL A 571 -34.70 24.83 2.12
C VAL A 571 -33.18 24.64 1.98
N VAL A 572 -32.48 25.70 1.56
CA VAL A 572 -31.01 25.71 1.46
C VAL A 572 -30.51 26.77 2.43
N GLY A 573 -29.69 26.38 3.40
CA GLY A 573 -28.95 27.28 4.29
C GLY A 573 -27.46 27.02 4.17
N THR A 574 -26.65 28.08 4.07
CA THR A 574 -25.20 28.00 3.93
C THR A 574 -24.49 28.26 5.27
N SER A 575 -23.44 27.49 5.56
CA SER A 575 -22.42 27.84 6.56
C SER A 575 -21.03 27.63 5.98
N ALA A 576 -20.04 28.36 6.48
CA ALA A 576 -18.75 28.55 5.83
C ALA A 576 -17.79 27.33 5.83
N ASN A 577 -18.16 26.16 6.35
CA ASN A 577 -17.26 25.00 6.49
C ASN A 577 -17.91 23.64 6.15
N GLY A 578 -18.42 23.49 4.94
CA GLY A 578 -18.94 22.22 4.44
C GLY A 578 -20.47 22.22 4.39
N ILE A 579 -20.98 21.70 3.29
CA ILE A 579 -22.41 21.73 2.94
C ILE A 579 -23.15 20.81 3.95
N VAL A 580 -24.40 21.16 4.30
CA VAL A 580 -25.37 20.22 4.86
C VAL A 580 -26.64 20.44 4.06
N THR A 581 -26.91 19.54 3.11
CA THR A 581 -28.10 19.62 2.26
C THR A 581 -29.23 18.79 2.87
N ALA A 582 -30.19 19.42 3.55
CA ALA A 582 -31.40 18.74 4.03
C ALA A 582 -32.54 18.92 3.00
N THR A 583 -32.91 17.85 2.30
CA THR A 583 -34.08 17.87 1.40
C THR A 583 -35.33 17.43 2.16
N ALA A 584 -36.29 18.33 2.38
CA ALA A 584 -37.58 17.99 2.97
C ALA A 584 -38.62 17.77 1.87
N THR A 585 -39.17 16.56 1.75
CA THR A 585 -40.31 16.29 0.87
C THR A 585 -41.56 16.18 1.74
N ALA A 586 -42.47 17.15 1.66
CA ALA A 586 -43.76 17.09 2.36
C ALA A 586 -44.82 16.53 1.41
N THR A 587 -45.43 15.39 1.77
CA THR A 587 -46.61 14.86 1.08
C THR A 587 -47.83 15.12 1.97
N THR A 588 -48.69 16.05 1.58
CA THR A 588 -49.95 16.33 2.30
C THR A 588 -51.09 15.54 1.67
N THR A 589 -51.77 14.71 2.45
CA THR A 589 -53.10 14.18 2.08
C THR A 589 -54.18 15.08 2.65
N ALA A 590 -55.23 15.37 1.87
CA ALA A 590 -56.23 16.42 2.11
C ALA A 590 -57.04 16.36 3.43
N ASN A 591 -56.81 15.39 4.31
CA ASN A 591 -57.47 15.29 5.61
C ASN A 591 -56.44 15.31 6.74
N GLY A 592 -55.99 16.51 7.15
CA GLY A 592 -55.42 16.81 8.48
C GLY A 592 -54.45 15.81 9.13
N GLY A 593 -53.70 15.03 8.33
CA GLY A 593 -52.97 13.85 8.79
C GLY A 593 -51.46 14.05 8.77
N ASN A 594 -50.80 13.52 9.81
CA ASN A 594 -49.36 13.49 10.08
C ASN A 594 -48.46 13.62 8.84
N SER A 595 -47.63 14.67 8.81
CA SER A 595 -46.56 14.77 7.81
C SER A 595 -45.35 13.97 8.29
N LYS A 596 -44.90 13.01 7.48
CA LYS A 596 -43.65 12.27 7.72
C LYS A 596 -42.52 12.98 6.98
N VAL A 597 -41.49 13.38 7.70
CA VAL A 597 -40.29 13.99 7.11
C VAL A 597 -39.12 13.06 7.36
N ASN A 598 -38.44 12.67 6.28
CA ASN A 598 -37.17 11.95 6.37
C ASN A 598 -36.05 12.98 6.30
N ALA A 599 -35.20 13.04 7.31
CA ALA A 599 -33.93 13.76 7.21
C ALA A 599 -32.85 12.74 6.83
N ILE A 600 -32.04 13.09 5.85
CA ILE A 600 -30.96 12.25 5.30
C ILE A 600 -29.68 13.07 5.48
N ASP A 601 -28.63 12.46 6.02
CA ASP A 601 -27.31 13.10 6.01
C ASP A 601 -26.74 13.18 4.58
N GLU A 602 -25.72 14.02 4.35
CA GLU A 602 -25.17 14.24 3.00
C GLU A 602 -24.61 12.99 2.31
N LEU A 603 -24.51 11.87 3.02
CA LEU A 603 -23.97 10.60 2.54
C LEU A 603 -25.04 9.51 2.38
N GLY A 604 -26.31 9.80 2.67
CA GLY A 604 -27.40 8.83 2.56
C GLY A 604 -27.37 7.71 3.61
N LYS A 605 -26.62 7.86 4.71
CA LYS A 605 -26.26 6.74 5.61
C LYS A 605 -27.10 6.62 6.87
N LEU A 606 -27.75 7.70 7.29
CA LEU A 606 -28.67 7.72 8.43
C LEU A 606 -30.03 8.27 7.98
N VAL A 607 -31.07 7.43 8.06
CA VAL A 607 -32.46 7.82 7.79
C VAL A 607 -33.14 8.10 9.13
N TRP A 608 -33.39 9.37 9.42
CA TRP A 608 -34.14 9.78 10.60
C TRP A 608 -35.62 9.88 10.25
N ARG A 609 -36.49 9.17 10.97
CA ARG A 609 -37.94 9.29 10.80
C ARG A 609 -38.47 10.33 11.79
N ILE A 610 -38.78 11.53 11.29
CA ILE A 610 -39.33 12.61 12.09
C ILE A 610 -40.84 12.63 11.88
N HIS A 611 -41.61 12.36 12.94
CA HIS A 611 -43.05 12.60 12.93
C HIS A 611 -43.28 14.07 13.25
N ALA A 612 -43.74 14.84 12.27
CA ALA A 612 -43.95 16.27 12.40
C ALA A 612 -45.45 16.58 12.25
N PHE A 613 -46.00 17.34 13.19
CA PHE A 613 -47.36 17.86 13.12
C PHE A 613 -47.29 19.38 12.94
N LEU A 614 -48.06 19.91 11.97
CA LEU A 614 -48.21 21.34 11.80
C LEU A 614 -49.01 21.91 12.97
N LEU A 615 -48.48 22.93 13.64
CA LEU A 615 -49.27 23.75 14.56
C LEU A 615 -49.92 24.91 13.77
N LEU A 616 -51.01 25.45 14.32
CA LEU A 616 -51.84 26.50 13.70
C LEU A 616 -51.07 27.81 13.41
N ASP A 617 -49.83 27.95 13.88
CA ASP A 617 -48.97 29.11 13.65
C ASP A 617 -48.18 29.06 12.33
N GLY A 618 -48.25 27.95 11.57
CA GLY A 618 -47.69 27.82 10.23
C GLY A 618 -46.16 27.74 10.15
N VAL A 619 -45.44 27.79 11.27
CA VAL A 619 -43.97 27.84 11.31
C VAL A 619 -43.37 26.77 12.24
N SER A 620 -44.20 26.08 13.05
CA SER A 620 -43.72 25.15 14.07
C SER A 620 -44.05 23.68 13.79
N PHE A 621 -43.06 22.79 13.99
CA PHE A 621 -43.22 21.34 13.95
C PHE A 621 -42.93 20.70 15.31
N ARG A 622 -43.69 19.66 15.68
CA ARG A 622 -43.44 18.83 16.88
C ARG A 622 -42.78 17.52 16.48
N ILE A 623 -41.55 17.25 16.93
CA ILE A 623 -40.85 15.97 16.73
C ILE A 623 -41.32 14.97 17.80
N LYS A 624 -41.79 13.78 17.40
CA LYS A 624 -42.03 12.68 18.34
C LYS A 624 -41.21 11.43 17.96
N THR A 625 -40.45 10.96 18.97
CA THR A 625 -39.88 9.62 19.22
C THR A 625 -38.74 9.10 18.31
N PHE A 626 -37.69 8.59 18.97
CA PHE A 626 -36.69 7.66 18.44
C PHE A 626 -36.87 6.32 19.16
N GLY A 627 -37.47 5.33 18.50
CA GLY A 627 -37.75 4.02 19.11
C GLY A 627 -38.62 4.08 20.39
N SER A 628 -38.79 2.94 21.05
CA SER A 628 -39.71 2.78 22.20
C SER A 628 -39.24 3.40 23.52
N ASN A 629 -37.98 3.86 23.63
CA ASN A 629 -37.37 4.22 24.92
C ASN A 629 -37.00 5.70 25.06
N HIS A 630 -37.34 6.59 24.12
CA HIS A 630 -36.99 8.01 24.26
C HIS A 630 -38.04 8.97 23.69
N THR A 631 -38.46 9.94 24.51
CA THR A 631 -39.39 11.03 24.12
C THR A 631 -38.84 12.38 24.58
N CYS A 632 -38.59 13.30 23.64
CA CYS A 632 -38.24 14.69 23.94
C CYS A 632 -39.47 15.61 23.77
N VAL A 633 -39.66 16.59 24.67
CA VAL A 633 -40.72 17.60 24.62
C VAL A 633 -40.08 18.99 24.58
N ARG A 634 -40.53 19.86 23.66
CA ARG A 634 -40.06 21.25 23.51
C ARG A 634 -40.90 22.22 24.36
N GLU A 635 -40.23 23.14 25.07
CA GLU A 635 -40.85 24.36 25.64
C GLU A 635 -40.76 25.56 24.67
N GLN A 636 -41.71 26.49 24.81
CA GLN A 636 -42.09 27.57 23.87
C GLN A 636 -40.98 28.60 23.52
N LYS A 637 -39.84 28.57 24.21
CA LYS A 637 -38.73 29.54 24.13
C LYS A 637 -37.64 29.22 23.09
N ASN A 638 -37.76 28.14 22.31
CA ASN A 638 -36.64 27.61 21.51
C ASN A 638 -36.92 27.57 20.00
N ALA A 639 -36.61 28.61 19.23
CA ALA A 639 -36.88 28.64 17.78
C ALA A 639 -35.90 27.79 16.92
N GLU A 640 -34.83 27.25 17.50
CA GLU A 640 -33.79 26.50 16.79
C GLU A 640 -33.54 25.12 17.44
N ALA A 641 -33.39 24.07 16.62
CA ALA A 641 -32.96 22.74 17.07
C ALA A 641 -31.43 22.65 16.97
N ASN A 642 -30.74 22.42 18.09
CA ASN A 642 -29.29 22.23 18.11
C ASN A 642 -28.89 20.88 18.75
N SER A 643 -27.63 20.49 18.59
CA SER A 643 -27.08 19.19 19.00
C SER A 643 -27.23 18.86 20.50
N THR A 644 -27.46 19.86 21.37
CA THR A 644 -27.67 19.62 22.81
C THR A 644 -29.01 18.98 23.14
N TRP A 645 -29.96 18.92 22.19
CA TRP A 645 -31.30 18.36 22.36
C TRP A 645 -31.42 16.89 21.99
N LEU A 646 -30.53 16.42 21.11
CA LEU A 646 -30.48 15.04 20.61
C LEU A 646 -29.59 14.14 21.49
N VAL A 647 -28.93 14.74 22.48
CA VAL A 647 -28.00 14.06 23.39
C VAL A 647 -28.38 14.42 24.83
N LYS A 648 -29.41 13.76 25.37
CA LYS A 648 -29.52 13.53 26.81
C LYS A 648 -29.98 12.11 27.08
N ASN A 649 -29.01 11.33 27.56
CA ASN A 649 -28.98 9.96 28.11
C ASN A 649 -29.68 8.85 27.34
#